data_AF-A0A363TYL5-F1
#
_entry.id   AF-A0A363TYL5-F1
#
_cell.length_a   1.000
_cell.length_b   1.000
_cell.length_c   1.000
_cell.angle_alpha   90.00
_cell.angle_beta   90.00
_cell.angle_gamma   90.00
#
_symmetry.space_group_name_H-M   'P 1'
#
loop_
_entity.id
_entity.type
_entity.pdbx_description
1 polymer ?
#
loop_
_entity_poly.entity_id
_entity_poly.type
_entity_poly.pdbx_seq_one_letter_code
_entity_poly.pdbx_strand_id
1 'polypeptide(L)'
;MRTTDAEKIRVFLCYARRDLESIVWLRPRLLAEDIEVLGEPGDTLGDQGRHQRDAAIARADALLFVLSPFSVISEACLGDVAKARALAKPIIPLVVAEADFSKVPAGIFASQAVVLKDTATRESALGACLARLARDLPRLRTHAALGVRAQEWETRGRPNVLTLAPEEVAAAEQWLIEQPEDLPAPSPLLRAFVLANLRVAKQRMRAAVKLSLAAAMAAIAVAGVAMWLRGVAKENERIALDRDRTVREQQVRVTLFESRAVATLAEAEKRRGEAESAHDRAVAAQARTLMWLAEQMRREGDATQAALIGLEVLDRVHAVRDGASLLADAEALLRASLSEMRERRVIAVDAASQIAFSPDGAMLAVAGHDRVDILDGKTGATLRRLEPSGLVRSIAFSPDGELLLTGGDDQVARLWNARTGAALAESERHPRAIHDVHFSRDGTRYLTASADGRVRVFDTRRLALLFTLAESDESARSAGFTPDGRRVIVHQNGVRIWDLGSRRTTDLKELGGGDLVALSPDGRHLLVAGADAVIYDLRIRRKVAGLRGLTERIASAAFSADGKRIATASTDGTIRFWEALSGESLGSLRGHAARSLSFAPDGRVLASAADGQLRLWDASSEARSSEAGAGKPVDAEDRATGLSGEHLLAYGRSAVARCLTVEQRKKLMVDPEPPGWCVELAKWPFAGARWKGGLAEKPAGRTTTLPTTR
;
A
#
# COMPACT_ATOMS: atom_id res chain seq x y z
N MET A 1 -23.97 -45.06 4.17
CA MET A 1 -23.43 -45.65 2.92
C MET A 1 -21.92 -45.59 2.98
N ARG A 2 -21.28 -46.77 3.06
CA ARG A 2 -19.83 -47.08 2.93
C ARG A 2 -18.81 -46.31 3.78
N THR A 3 -18.65 -46.77 5.01
CA THR A 3 -17.44 -46.60 5.85
C THR A 3 -16.46 -47.75 5.59
N THR A 4 -15.68 -47.72 4.51
CA THR A 4 -14.62 -48.73 4.26
C THR A 4 -13.38 -48.21 3.49
N ASP A 5 -13.17 -46.90 3.33
CA ASP A 5 -11.98 -46.32 2.67
C ASP A 5 -11.10 -45.47 3.64
N ALA A 6 -11.38 -45.52 4.94
CA ALA A 6 -10.95 -44.47 5.88
C ALA A 6 -9.51 -44.57 6.44
N GLU A 7 -8.70 -45.58 6.11
CA GLU A 7 -7.38 -45.73 6.77
C GLU A 7 -6.17 -45.97 5.85
N LYS A 8 -6.36 -46.24 4.56
CA LYS A 8 -5.21 -46.49 3.67
C LYS A 8 -4.45 -45.21 3.36
N ILE A 9 -3.12 -45.26 3.47
CA ILE A 9 -2.23 -44.18 3.02
C ILE A 9 -2.27 -44.16 1.49
N ARG A 10 -2.48 -43.00 0.87
CA ARG A 10 -2.47 -42.86 -0.58
C ARG A 10 -1.18 -42.25 -1.05
N VAL A 11 -0.47 -42.96 -1.90
CA VAL A 11 0.85 -42.54 -2.37
C VAL A 11 0.87 -42.48 -3.88
N PHE A 12 1.35 -41.37 -4.44
CA PHE A 12 1.67 -41.30 -5.86
C PHE A 12 3.10 -41.78 -6.09
N LEU A 13 3.28 -42.79 -6.94
CA LEU A 13 4.59 -43.35 -7.25
C LEU A 13 5.12 -42.76 -8.56
N CYS A 14 6.17 -41.95 -8.47
CA CYS A 14 6.80 -41.28 -9.60
C CYS A 14 8.12 -41.98 -9.96
N TYR A 15 8.21 -42.54 -11.18
CA TYR A 15 9.36 -43.30 -11.67
C TYR A 15 9.41 -43.31 -13.20
N ALA A 16 10.60 -43.51 -13.78
CA ALA A 16 10.70 -43.67 -15.23
C ALA A 16 10.36 -45.12 -15.63
N ARG A 17 9.79 -45.33 -16.82
CA ARG A 17 9.44 -46.67 -17.33
C ARG A 17 10.62 -47.64 -17.34
N ARG A 18 11.85 -47.14 -17.52
CA ARG A 18 13.09 -47.93 -17.49
C ARG A 18 13.48 -48.40 -16.09
N ASP A 19 12.87 -47.87 -15.04
CA ASP A 19 13.05 -48.30 -13.65
C ASP A 19 12.11 -49.44 -13.25
N LEU A 20 11.46 -50.11 -14.20
CA LEU A 20 10.44 -51.13 -13.95
C LEU A 20 10.93 -52.22 -12.99
N GLU A 21 12.20 -52.64 -13.12
CA GLU A 21 12.82 -53.66 -12.24
C GLU A 21 12.84 -53.24 -10.77
N SER A 22 13.06 -51.95 -10.50
CA SER A 22 13.03 -51.39 -9.13
C SER A 22 11.61 -51.33 -8.58
N ILE A 23 10.61 -51.11 -9.45
CA ILE A 23 9.19 -51.06 -9.10
C ILE A 23 8.61 -52.45 -8.85
N VAL A 24 9.08 -53.47 -9.56
CA VAL A 24 8.68 -54.88 -9.36
C VAL A 24 8.96 -55.32 -7.92
N TRP A 25 10.02 -54.80 -7.29
CA TRP A 25 10.24 -55.00 -5.87
C TRP A 25 9.36 -54.09 -4.99
N LEU A 26 9.28 -52.78 -5.27
CA LEU A 26 8.65 -51.80 -4.37
C LEU A 26 7.12 -51.91 -4.28
N ARG A 27 6.43 -52.07 -5.41
CA ARG A 27 4.94 -51.99 -5.48
C ARG A 27 4.23 -53.09 -4.67
N PRO A 28 4.63 -54.38 -4.74
CA PRO A 28 4.02 -55.42 -3.91
C PRO A 28 4.18 -55.19 -2.40
N ARG A 29 5.26 -54.51 -1.97
CA ARG A 29 5.53 -54.22 -0.55
C ARG A 29 4.64 -53.08 -0.04
N LEU A 30 4.45 -52.04 -0.85
CA LEU A 30 3.48 -50.99 -0.54
C LEU A 30 2.06 -51.56 -0.40
N LEU A 31 1.67 -52.47 -1.30
CA LEU A 31 0.37 -53.14 -1.23
C LEU A 31 0.24 -54.08 -0.02
N ALA A 32 1.33 -54.73 0.41
CA ALA A 32 1.34 -55.57 1.60
C ALA A 32 1.14 -54.77 2.91
N GLU A 33 1.59 -53.52 2.94
CA GLU A 33 1.42 -52.56 4.05
C GLU A 33 0.08 -51.78 3.97
N ASP A 34 -0.88 -52.26 3.16
CA ASP A 34 -2.20 -51.66 2.92
C ASP A 34 -2.17 -50.22 2.37
N ILE A 35 -1.13 -49.88 1.61
CA ILE A 35 -0.97 -48.56 0.98
C ILE A 35 -1.62 -48.55 -0.41
N GLU A 36 -2.48 -47.57 -0.66
CA GLU A 36 -3.06 -47.33 -1.97
C GLU A 36 -2.06 -46.60 -2.87
N VAL A 37 -1.57 -47.28 -3.91
CA VAL A 37 -0.65 -46.70 -4.88
C VAL A 37 -1.43 -46.08 -6.04
N LEU A 38 -1.36 -44.75 -6.15
CA LEU A 38 -1.96 -43.95 -7.21
C LEU A 38 -0.96 -43.75 -8.36
N GLY A 39 -1.43 -43.91 -9.60
CA GLY A 39 -0.62 -43.78 -10.82
C GLY A 39 -0.33 -45.12 -11.50
N GLU A 40 -0.66 -45.23 -12.78
CA GLU A 40 -0.40 -46.41 -13.61
C GLU A 40 0.96 -46.31 -14.33
N PRO A 41 1.63 -47.44 -14.64
CA PRO A 41 2.83 -47.45 -15.48
C PRO A 41 2.48 -47.10 -16.93
N GLY A 42 3.06 -46.03 -17.48
CA GLY A 42 3.19 -45.86 -18.93
C GLY A 42 2.60 -44.57 -19.48
N ASP A 43 3.30 -44.01 -20.47
CA ASP A 43 2.94 -42.85 -21.26
C ASP A 43 1.50 -42.93 -21.79
N THR A 44 0.60 -42.14 -21.21
CA THR A 44 -0.45 -41.52 -22.02
C THR A 44 0.12 -40.20 -22.53
N LEU A 45 0.86 -40.29 -23.64
CA LEU A 45 1.26 -39.13 -24.43
C LEU A 45 -0.02 -38.44 -24.94
N GLY A 46 -0.39 -37.35 -24.25
CA GLY A 46 -1.56 -36.52 -24.56
C GLY A 46 -2.06 -35.76 -23.34
N ASP A 47 -2.81 -34.68 -23.57
CA ASP A 47 -3.30 -33.79 -22.48
C ASP A 47 -4.18 -34.54 -21.47
N GLN A 48 -4.96 -35.53 -21.92
CA GLN A 48 -5.80 -36.35 -21.04
C GLN A 48 -4.98 -37.16 -20.01
N GLY A 49 -3.82 -37.67 -20.41
CA GLY A 49 -2.90 -38.40 -19.54
C GLY A 49 -2.27 -37.53 -18.46
N ARG A 50 -1.94 -36.28 -18.82
CA ARG A 50 -1.43 -35.28 -17.88
C ARG A 50 -2.49 -34.89 -16.85
N HIS A 51 -3.74 -34.69 -17.27
CA HIS A 51 -4.85 -34.37 -16.36
C HIS A 51 -5.16 -35.50 -15.36
N GLN A 52 -5.11 -36.75 -15.79
CA GLN A 52 -5.32 -37.90 -14.90
C GLN A 52 -4.21 -38.01 -13.84
N ARG A 53 -2.94 -37.80 -14.24
CA ARG A 53 -1.80 -37.77 -13.31
C ARG A 53 -1.90 -36.60 -12.34
N ASP A 54 -2.21 -35.40 -12.81
CA ASP A 54 -2.41 -34.22 -11.96
C ASP A 54 -3.50 -34.45 -10.91
N ALA A 55 -4.61 -35.09 -11.30
CA ALA A 55 -5.69 -35.43 -10.39
C ALA A 55 -5.27 -36.50 -9.36
N ALA A 56 -4.49 -37.50 -9.79
CA ALA A 56 -3.94 -38.52 -8.90
C ALA A 56 -2.96 -37.92 -7.87
N ILE A 57 -2.06 -37.03 -8.31
CA ILE A 57 -1.11 -36.31 -7.43
C ILE A 57 -1.87 -35.41 -6.44
N ALA A 58 -2.95 -34.75 -6.88
CA ALA A 58 -3.76 -33.91 -5.98
C ALA A 58 -4.44 -34.75 -4.88
N ARG A 59 -4.90 -35.96 -5.21
CA ARG A 59 -5.54 -36.89 -4.26
C ARG A 59 -4.56 -37.64 -3.35
N ALA A 60 -3.32 -37.83 -3.76
CA ALA A 60 -2.30 -38.51 -2.98
C ALA A 60 -1.94 -37.76 -1.69
N ASP A 61 -1.66 -38.48 -0.61
CA ASP A 61 -1.21 -37.93 0.66
C ASP A 61 0.29 -37.59 0.60
N ALA A 62 1.08 -38.38 -0.14
CA ALA A 62 2.50 -38.14 -0.41
C ALA A 62 2.93 -38.60 -1.82
N LEU A 63 4.04 -38.06 -2.30
CA LEU A 63 4.68 -38.49 -3.55
C LEU A 63 5.99 -39.22 -3.22
N LEU A 64 6.11 -40.48 -3.62
CA LEU A 64 7.38 -41.23 -3.59
C LEU A 64 8.07 -41.05 -4.94
N PHE A 65 9.25 -40.43 -4.92
CA PHE A 65 10.03 -40.17 -6.13
C PHE A 65 11.21 -41.14 -6.22
N VAL A 66 11.14 -42.11 -7.14
CA VAL A 66 12.21 -43.07 -7.37
C VAL A 66 13.34 -42.39 -8.12
N LEU A 67 14.45 -42.13 -7.44
CA LEU A 67 15.64 -41.49 -7.98
C LEU A 67 16.55 -42.51 -8.67
N SER A 68 16.74 -42.30 -9.97
CA SER A 68 17.56 -43.09 -10.89
C SER A 68 18.10 -42.18 -12.01
N PRO A 69 19.13 -42.60 -12.78
CA PRO A 69 19.58 -41.85 -13.96
C PRO A 69 18.48 -41.55 -14.99
N PHE A 70 17.41 -42.35 -15.02
CA PHE A 70 16.34 -42.24 -16.00
C PHE A 70 15.19 -41.34 -15.54
N SER A 71 14.85 -41.35 -14.25
CA SER A 71 13.80 -40.50 -13.68
C SER A 71 14.22 -39.02 -13.64
N VAL A 72 15.49 -38.73 -13.40
CA VAL A 72 16.00 -37.35 -13.34
C VAL A 72 16.06 -36.64 -14.69
N ILE A 73 15.98 -37.39 -15.80
CA ILE A 73 15.94 -36.85 -17.17
C ILE A 73 14.55 -36.97 -17.82
N SER A 74 13.59 -37.61 -17.16
CA SER A 74 12.24 -37.81 -17.69
C SER A 74 11.39 -36.55 -17.47
N GLU A 75 10.95 -35.92 -18.57
CA GLU A 75 10.07 -34.75 -18.52
C GLU A 75 8.76 -35.05 -17.78
N ALA A 76 8.22 -36.25 -17.94
CA ALA A 76 7.02 -36.70 -17.24
C ALA A 76 7.23 -36.74 -15.72
N CYS A 77 8.34 -37.32 -15.25
CA CYS A 77 8.66 -37.40 -13.82
C CYS A 77 8.93 -36.02 -13.21
N LEU A 78 9.70 -35.18 -13.91
CA LEU A 78 9.97 -33.82 -13.48
C LEU A 78 8.70 -32.96 -13.44
N GLY A 79 7.76 -33.19 -14.37
CA GLY A 79 6.44 -32.57 -14.37
C GLY A 79 5.59 -32.98 -13.16
N ASP A 80 5.57 -34.27 -12.82
CA ASP A 80 4.84 -34.78 -11.65
C ASP A 80 5.42 -34.21 -10.34
N VAL A 81 6.74 -34.14 -10.23
CA VAL A 81 7.47 -33.53 -9.10
C VAL A 81 7.17 -32.03 -9.01
N ALA A 82 7.17 -31.31 -10.13
CA ALA A 82 6.83 -29.89 -10.16
C ALA A 82 5.37 -29.64 -9.73
N LYS A 83 4.44 -30.51 -10.16
CA LYS A 83 3.04 -30.45 -9.74
C LYS A 83 2.88 -30.69 -8.24
N ALA A 84 3.51 -31.74 -7.72
CA ALA A 84 3.48 -32.05 -6.29
C ALA A 84 4.03 -30.89 -5.44
N ARG A 85 5.11 -30.25 -5.90
CA ARG A 85 5.69 -29.06 -5.25
C ARG A 85 4.75 -27.86 -5.29
N ALA A 86 4.08 -27.61 -6.42
CA ALA A 86 3.09 -26.54 -6.54
C ALA A 86 1.90 -26.74 -5.57
N LEU A 87 1.56 -28.01 -5.31
CA LEU A 87 0.53 -28.39 -4.34
C LEU A 87 1.06 -28.57 -2.91
N ALA A 88 2.33 -28.24 -2.65
CA ALA A 88 2.98 -28.41 -1.36
C ALA A 88 2.85 -29.83 -0.78
N LYS A 89 2.87 -30.86 -1.64
CA LYS A 89 2.83 -32.26 -1.20
C LYS A 89 4.20 -32.68 -0.64
N PRO A 90 4.25 -33.56 0.38
CA PRO A 90 5.50 -34.14 0.80
C PRO A 90 6.06 -35.03 -0.33
N ILE A 91 7.26 -34.69 -0.78
CA ILE A 91 8.00 -35.45 -1.77
C ILE A 91 9.07 -36.23 -1.02
N ILE A 92 9.08 -37.55 -1.15
CA ILE A 92 10.05 -38.42 -0.50
C ILE A 92 10.94 -39.04 -1.58
N PRO A 93 12.22 -38.63 -1.65
CA PRO A 93 13.14 -39.20 -2.61
C PRO A 93 13.59 -40.60 -2.18
N LEU A 94 13.39 -41.59 -3.03
CA LEU A 94 13.85 -42.97 -2.87
C LEU A 94 15.06 -43.21 -3.77
N VAL A 95 16.28 -43.21 -3.21
CA VAL A 95 17.52 -43.36 -3.98
C VAL A 95 17.76 -44.84 -4.26
N VAL A 96 17.46 -45.28 -5.48
CA VAL A 96 17.64 -46.69 -5.91
C VAL A 96 18.93 -46.89 -6.71
N ALA A 97 19.37 -45.87 -7.46
CA ALA A 97 20.64 -45.87 -8.17
C ALA A 97 21.34 -44.52 -8.07
N GLU A 98 22.65 -44.47 -8.31
CA GLU A 98 23.37 -43.20 -8.41
C GLU A 98 22.92 -42.43 -9.64
N ALA A 99 22.55 -41.16 -9.46
CA ALA A 99 22.06 -40.30 -10.50
C ALA A 99 22.72 -38.92 -10.36
N ASP A 100 22.72 -38.17 -11.46
CA ASP A 100 23.17 -36.78 -11.45
C ASP A 100 22.10 -35.89 -10.79
N PHE A 101 22.25 -35.69 -9.47
CA PHE A 101 21.32 -34.92 -8.65
C PHE A 101 21.27 -33.43 -9.00
N SER A 102 22.22 -32.92 -9.80
CA SER A 102 22.18 -31.53 -10.28
C SER A 102 20.99 -31.25 -11.20
N LYS A 103 20.43 -32.30 -11.83
CA LYS A 103 19.26 -32.22 -12.72
C LYS A 103 17.93 -32.25 -11.97
N VAL A 104 17.96 -32.54 -10.67
CA VAL A 104 16.76 -32.59 -9.81
C VAL A 104 16.48 -31.19 -9.28
N PRO A 105 15.24 -30.67 -9.35
CA PRO A 105 14.91 -29.34 -8.84
C PRO A 105 15.38 -29.11 -7.39
N ALA A 106 16.03 -27.97 -7.15
CA ALA A 106 16.57 -27.63 -5.83
C ALA A 106 15.48 -27.67 -4.73
N GLY A 107 15.82 -28.28 -3.58
CA GLY A 107 14.93 -28.43 -2.42
C GLY A 107 14.22 -29.78 -2.29
N ILE A 108 14.36 -30.70 -3.26
CA ILE A 108 13.77 -32.05 -3.17
C ILE A 108 14.43 -32.91 -2.07
N PHE A 109 15.69 -32.63 -1.75
CA PHE A 109 16.42 -33.28 -0.65
C PHE A 109 16.24 -32.59 0.71
N ALA A 110 15.37 -31.56 0.80
CA ALA A 110 15.03 -30.96 2.09
C ALA A 110 14.25 -31.93 2.98
N SER A 111 13.51 -32.87 2.37
CA SER A 111 13.00 -34.06 3.03
C SER A 111 14.09 -35.14 3.08
N GLN A 112 14.22 -35.83 4.22
CA GLN A 112 15.17 -36.94 4.38
C GLN A 112 14.99 -37.97 3.24
N ALA A 113 16.00 -38.10 2.38
CA ALA A 113 16.02 -39.08 1.31
C ALA A 113 16.22 -40.49 1.87
N VAL A 114 15.47 -41.45 1.35
CA VAL A 114 15.55 -42.85 1.74
C VAL A 114 16.45 -43.57 0.75
N VAL A 115 17.57 -44.08 1.22
CA VAL A 115 18.53 -44.81 0.37
C VAL A 115 18.14 -46.28 0.33
N LEU A 116 17.83 -46.80 -0.87
CA LEU A 116 17.38 -48.18 -1.10
C LEU A 116 18.40 -49.00 -1.92
N LYS A 117 19.66 -48.53 -2.01
CA LYS A 117 20.73 -49.17 -2.80
C LYS A 117 21.11 -50.56 -2.30
N ASP A 118 21.13 -50.76 -0.98
CA ASP A 118 21.60 -51.99 -0.35
C ASP A 118 20.43 -52.94 -0.06
N THR A 119 20.54 -54.19 -0.53
CA THR A 119 19.51 -55.22 -0.40
C THR A 119 19.27 -55.65 1.04
N ALA A 120 20.27 -55.51 1.93
CA ALA A 120 20.15 -55.88 3.34
C ALA A 120 19.39 -54.84 4.18
N THR A 121 19.44 -53.56 3.80
CA THR A 121 18.91 -52.44 4.62
C THR A 121 17.69 -51.75 4.02
N ARG A 122 17.40 -51.95 2.72
CA ARG A 122 16.27 -51.32 2.01
C ARG A 122 14.89 -51.58 2.62
N GLU A 123 14.64 -52.75 3.23
CA GLU A 123 13.34 -53.08 3.83
C GLU A 123 13.10 -52.28 5.12
N SER A 124 14.10 -52.21 5.99
CA SER A 124 14.04 -51.42 7.22
C SER A 124 13.93 -49.91 6.92
N ALA A 125 14.68 -49.42 5.92
CA ALA A 125 14.63 -48.02 5.50
C ALA A 125 13.26 -47.61 4.93
N LEU A 126 12.65 -48.47 4.10
CA LEU A 126 11.29 -48.26 3.61
C LEU A 126 10.26 -48.32 4.75
N GLY A 127 10.37 -49.29 5.66
CA GLY A 127 9.47 -49.42 6.81
C GLY A 127 9.50 -48.18 7.72
N ALA A 128 10.68 -47.64 8.03
CA ALA A 128 10.82 -46.41 8.81
C ALA A 128 10.16 -45.20 8.12
N CYS A 129 10.29 -45.11 6.80
CA CYS A 129 9.65 -44.07 6.00
C CYS A 129 8.12 -44.17 6.05
N LEU A 130 7.58 -45.37 5.89
CA LEU A 130 6.13 -45.62 5.91
C LEU A 130 5.54 -45.37 7.31
N ALA A 131 6.25 -45.75 8.38
CA ALA A 131 5.85 -45.45 9.74
C ALA A 131 5.80 -43.94 10.02
N ARG A 132 6.67 -43.14 9.40
CA ARG A 132 6.60 -41.68 9.47
C ARG A 132 5.36 -41.13 8.76
N LEU A 133 5.09 -41.60 7.55
CA LEU A 133 3.88 -41.23 6.81
C LEU A 133 2.58 -41.58 7.55
N ALA A 134 2.55 -42.75 8.21
CA ALA A 134 1.40 -43.20 9.00
C ALA A 134 1.13 -42.27 10.19
N ARG A 135 2.20 -41.80 10.87
CA ARG A 135 2.09 -40.87 12.01
C ARG A 135 1.45 -39.54 11.60
N ASP A 136 1.80 -39.03 10.42
CA ASP A 136 1.34 -37.73 9.92
C ASP A 136 0.05 -37.82 9.07
N LEU A 137 -0.49 -39.03 8.90
CA LEU A 137 -1.59 -39.33 7.98
C LEU A 137 -2.84 -38.44 8.18
N PRO A 138 -3.36 -38.19 9.39
CA PRO A 138 -4.56 -37.36 9.58
C PRO A 138 -4.37 -35.94 9.01
N ARG A 139 -3.16 -35.39 9.15
CA ARG A 139 -2.81 -34.07 8.67
C ARG A 139 -2.60 -34.04 7.15
N LEU A 140 -1.89 -35.03 6.61
CA LEU A 140 -1.66 -35.18 5.17
C LEU A 140 -2.96 -35.39 4.40
N ARG A 141 -3.91 -36.13 5.00
CA ARG A 141 -5.21 -36.39 4.41
C ARG A 141 -6.08 -35.14 4.37
N THR A 142 -6.08 -34.35 5.43
CA THR A 142 -6.73 -33.03 5.47
C THR A 142 -6.10 -32.08 4.45
N HIS A 143 -4.77 -32.09 4.32
CA HIS A 143 -4.05 -31.33 3.29
C HIS A 143 -4.49 -31.70 1.88
N ALA A 144 -4.57 -33.00 1.56
CA ALA A 144 -5.01 -33.49 0.26
C ALA A 144 -6.47 -33.13 -0.04
N ALA A 145 -7.37 -33.33 0.93
CA ALA A 145 -8.79 -33.03 0.77
C ALA A 145 -9.03 -31.53 0.52
N LEU A 146 -8.41 -30.66 1.31
CA LEU A 146 -8.53 -29.21 1.12
C LEU A 146 -7.84 -28.75 -0.17
N GLY A 147 -6.72 -29.36 -0.55
CA GLY A 147 -6.01 -29.06 -1.80
C GLY A 147 -6.86 -29.30 -3.05
N VAL A 148 -7.59 -30.42 -3.11
CA VAL A 148 -8.53 -30.71 -4.21
C VAL A 148 -9.64 -29.66 -4.27
N ARG A 149 -10.27 -29.36 -3.13
CA ARG A 149 -11.33 -28.34 -3.05
C ARG A 149 -10.83 -26.93 -3.41
N ALA A 150 -9.59 -26.59 -3.06
CA ALA A 150 -8.96 -25.32 -3.43
C ALA A 150 -8.74 -25.21 -4.94
N GLN A 151 -8.36 -26.31 -5.60
CA GLN A 151 -8.26 -26.35 -7.07
C GLN A 151 -9.63 -26.21 -7.74
N GLU A 152 -10.66 -26.90 -7.25
CA GLU A 152 -12.03 -26.74 -7.75
C GLU A 152 -12.57 -25.31 -7.54
N TRP A 153 -12.21 -24.67 -6.43
CA TRP A 153 -12.53 -23.28 -6.18
C TRP A 153 -11.81 -22.33 -7.15
N GLU A 154 -10.55 -22.61 -7.49
CA GLU A 154 -9.81 -21.87 -8.51
C GLU A 154 -10.45 -21.99 -9.90
N THR A 155 -10.77 -23.22 -10.32
CA THR A 155 -11.36 -23.48 -11.65
C THR A 155 -12.75 -22.88 -11.80
N ARG A 156 -13.50 -22.75 -10.71
CA ARG A 156 -14.80 -22.07 -10.66
C ARG A 156 -14.70 -20.54 -10.57
N GLY A 157 -13.50 -19.95 -10.65
CA GLY A 157 -13.30 -18.50 -10.63
C GLY A 157 -13.37 -17.88 -9.23
N ARG A 158 -12.99 -18.62 -8.19
CA ARG A 158 -12.94 -18.17 -6.79
C ARG A 158 -14.25 -17.56 -6.28
N PRO A 159 -15.38 -18.29 -6.35
CA PRO A 159 -16.66 -17.77 -5.90
C PRO A 159 -16.61 -17.37 -4.43
N ASN A 160 -17.23 -16.23 -4.11
CA ASN A 160 -17.30 -15.69 -2.75
C ASN A 160 -18.48 -16.30 -1.96
N VAL A 161 -18.55 -17.63 -1.94
CA VAL A 161 -19.57 -18.43 -1.27
C VAL A 161 -18.90 -19.47 -0.39
N LEU A 162 -19.54 -19.82 0.72
CA LEU A 162 -19.06 -20.88 1.61
C LEU A 162 -19.07 -22.21 0.85
N THR A 163 -17.89 -22.75 0.57
CA THR A 163 -17.72 -24.04 -0.11
C THR A 163 -17.49 -25.18 0.89
N LEU A 164 -16.95 -24.86 2.06
CA LEU A 164 -16.78 -25.78 3.18
C LEU A 164 -17.97 -25.71 4.13
N ALA A 165 -18.34 -26.81 4.79
CA ALA A 165 -19.32 -26.76 5.87
C ALA A 165 -18.76 -25.97 7.08
N PRO A 166 -19.60 -25.32 7.91
CA PRO A 166 -19.12 -24.50 9.03
C PRO A 166 -18.17 -25.23 10.00
N GLU A 167 -18.41 -26.51 10.26
CA GLU A 167 -17.56 -27.36 11.10
C GLU A 167 -16.20 -27.62 10.43
N GLU A 168 -16.18 -27.84 9.12
CA GLU A 168 -14.96 -28.01 8.32
C GLU A 168 -14.15 -26.71 8.22
N VAL A 169 -14.80 -25.54 8.29
CA VAL A 169 -14.11 -24.24 8.29
C VAL A 169 -13.28 -24.06 9.56
N ALA A 170 -13.82 -24.43 10.72
CA ALA A 170 -13.08 -24.38 11.98
C ALA A 170 -11.91 -25.39 11.99
N ALA A 171 -12.14 -26.61 11.51
CA ALA A 171 -11.09 -27.61 11.36
C ALA A 171 -9.98 -27.15 10.38
N ALA A 172 -10.34 -26.49 9.28
CA ALA A 172 -9.39 -25.95 8.31
C ALA A 172 -8.60 -24.74 8.87
N GLU A 173 -9.22 -23.90 9.70
CA GLU A 173 -8.54 -22.81 10.43
C GLU A 173 -7.49 -23.39 11.37
N GLN A 174 -7.88 -24.38 12.17
CA GLN A 174 -6.98 -25.05 13.10
C GLN A 174 -5.81 -25.75 12.38
N TRP A 175 -6.10 -26.46 11.28
CA TRP A 175 -5.09 -27.10 10.44
C TRP A 175 -4.07 -26.11 9.84
N LEU A 176 -4.51 -24.88 9.53
CA LEU A 176 -3.64 -23.82 9.00
C LEU A 176 -2.74 -23.21 10.09
N ILE A 177 -3.23 -23.15 11.33
CA ILE A 177 -2.52 -22.62 12.50
C ILE A 177 -1.43 -23.59 12.95
N GLU A 178 -1.79 -24.85 13.14
CA GLU A 178 -0.85 -25.90 13.49
C GLU A 178 0.08 -26.10 12.29
N GLN A 179 1.38 -25.78 12.39
CA GLN A 179 2.36 -26.03 11.32
C GLN A 179 3.58 -26.75 11.89
N PRO A 180 3.68 -28.08 11.72
CA PRO A 180 4.85 -28.84 12.13
C PRO A 180 6.04 -28.51 11.21
N GLU A 181 7.24 -28.44 11.79
CA GLU A 181 8.48 -28.06 11.09
C GLU A 181 8.89 -29.07 10.00
N ASP A 182 8.51 -30.35 10.15
CA ASP A 182 8.92 -31.46 9.28
C ASP A 182 8.10 -31.61 7.98
N LEU A 183 7.01 -30.83 7.82
CA LEU A 183 6.12 -30.90 6.66
C LEU A 183 6.20 -29.62 5.81
N PRO A 184 6.00 -29.71 4.49
CA PRO A 184 6.01 -28.55 3.61
C PRO A 184 4.90 -27.56 4.00
N ALA A 185 5.24 -26.26 3.98
CA ALA A 185 4.28 -25.19 4.22
C ALA A 185 3.13 -25.21 3.20
N PRO A 186 1.89 -24.89 3.60
CA PRO A 186 0.72 -24.95 2.73
C PRO A 186 0.89 -24.05 1.48
N SER A 187 0.39 -24.54 0.34
CA SER A 187 0.46 -23.77 -0.91
C SER A 187 -0.30 -22.43 -0.80
N PRO A 188 0.14 -21.36 -1.50
CA PRO A 188 -0.55 -20.08 -1.49
C PRO A 188 -2.04 -20.17 -1.89
N LEU A 189 -2.36 -21.05 -2.84
CA LEU A 189 -3.73 -21.30 -3.28
C LEU A 189 -4.58 -21.89 -2.15
N LEU A 190 -4.07 -22.92 -1.48
CA LEU A 190 -4.76 -23.55 -0.36
C LEU A 190 -5.00 -22.56 0.79
N ARG A 191 -3.99 -21.74 1.12
CA ARG A 191 -4.11 -20.69 2.14
C ARG A 191 -5.18 -19.66 1.77
N ALA A 192 -5.22 -19.23 0.51
CA ALA A 192 -6.24 -18.30 0.03
C ALA A 192 -7.65 -18.89 0.12
N PHE A 193 -7.82 -20.17 -0.22
CA PHE A 193 -9.09 -20.88 -0.15
C PHE A 193 -9.64 -20.97 1.29
N VAL A 194 -8.81 -21.34 2.26
CA VAL A 194 -9.21 -21.43 3.68
C VAL A 194 -9.57 -20.04 4.22
N LEU A 195 -8.74 -19.02 3.93
CA LEU A 195 -9.01 -17.64 4.36
C LEU A 195 -10.29 -17.05 3.75
N ALA A 196 -10.61 -17.39 2.50
CA ALA A 196 -11.85 -16.96 1.86
C ALA A 196 -13.09 -17.53 2.57
N ASN A 197 -13.09 -18.84 2.86
CA ASN A 197 -14.18 -19.47 3.60
C ASN A 197 -14.33 -18.90 5.03
N LEU A 198 -13.22 -18.60 5.72
CA LEU A 198 -13.24 -17.97 7.04
C LEU A 198 -13.86 -16.57 7.03
N ARG A 199 -13.58 -15.76 6.00
CA ARG A 199 -14.18 -14.43 5.86
C ARG A 199 -15.69 -14.52 5.70
N VAL A 200 -16.18 -15.39 4.82
CA VAL A 200 -17.61 -15.59 4.58
C VAL A 200 -18.31 -16.14 5.82
N ALA A 201 -17.69 -17.10 6.53
CA ALA A 201 -18.21 -17.64 7.79
C ALA A 201 -18.35 -16.55 8.87
N LYS A 202 -17.31 -15.73 9.08
CA LYS A 202 -17.33 -14.61 10.06
C LYS A 202 -18.37 -13.56 9.71
N GLN A 203 -18.58 -13.26 8.42
CA GLN A 203 -19.65 -12.34 7.98
C GLN A 203 -21.05 -12.89 8.30
N ARG A 204 -21.32 -14.17 8.04
CA ARG A 204 -22.60 -14.81 8.39
C ARG A 204 -22.85 -14.83 9.89
N MET A 205 -21.83 -15.12 10.70
CA MET A 205 -21.95 -15.10 12.17
C MET A 205 -22.30 -13.71 12.70
N ARG A 206 -21.65 -12.65 12.20
CA ARG A 206 -21.98 -11.27 12.57
C ARG A 206 -23.40 -10.89 12.19
N ALA A 207 -23.88 -11.33 11.02
CA ALA A 207 -25.26 -11.09 10.59
C ALA A 207 -26.28 -11.83 11.48
N ALA A 208 -26.01 -13.09 11.82
CA ALA A 208 -26.87 -13.88 12.71
C ALA A 208 -26.92 -13.31 14.14
N VAL A 209 -25.78 -12.87 14.69
CA VAL A 209 -25.72 -12.22 16.01
C VAL A 209 -26.54 -10.93 16.01
N LYS A 210 -26.40 -10.08 14.99
CA LYS A 210 -27.22 -8.85 14.85
C LYS A 210 -28.73 -9.16 14.80
N LEU A 211 -29.12 -10.20 14.07
CA LEU A 211 -30.53 -10.61 13.97
C LEU A 211 -31.06 -11.14 15.31
N SER A 212 -30.26 -11.92 16.05
CA SER A 212 -30.64 -12.44 17.37
C SER A 212 -30.77 -11.34 18.42
N LEU A 213 -29.90 -10.32 18.38
CA LEU A 213 -29.95 -9.18 19.29
C LEU A 213 -31.20 -8.32 19.04
N ALA A 214 -31.57 -8.12 17.78
CA ALA A 214 -32.80 -7.41 17.39
C ALA A 214 -34.07 -8.17 17.85
N ALA A 215 -34.09 -9.50 17.71
CA ALA A 215 -35.20 -10.33 18.19
C ALA A 215 -35.34 -10.31 19.73
N ALA A 216 -34.23 -10.31 20.46
CA ALA A 216 -34.23 -10.22 21.92
C ALA A 216 -34.79 -8.86 22.42
N MET A 217 -34.43 -7.75 21.75
CA MET A 217 -34.99 -6.43 22.09
C MET A 217 -36.49 -6.35 21.79
N ALA A 218 -36.97 -6.96 20.71
CA ALA A 218 -38.40 -7.03 20.40
C ALA A 218 -39.19 -7.85 21.45
N ALA A 219 -38.62 -8.95 21.95
CA ALA A 219 -39.26 -9.76 22.99
C ALA A 219 -39.39 -9.01 24.33
N ILE A 220 -38.39 -8.22 24.71
CA ILE A 220 -38.43 -7.36 25.91
C ILE A 220 -39.53 -6.30 25.79
N ALA A 221 -39.70 -5.71 24.60
CA ALA A 221 -40.79 -4.76 24.35
C ALA A 221 -42.17 -5.41 24.48
N VAL A 222 -42.36 -6.62 23.93
CA VAL A 222 -43.63 -7.36 24.03
C VAL A 222 -43.93 -7.77 25.49
N ALA A 223 -42.92 -8.20 26.24
CA ALA A 223 -43.07 -8.53 27.66
C ALA A 223 -43.46 -7.29 28.50
N GLY A 224 -42.89 -6.13 28.20
CA GLY A 224 -43.27 -4.85 28.82
C GLY A 224 -44.73 -4.49 28.56
N VAL A 225 -45.19 -4.64 27.31
CA VAL A 225 -46.60 -4.38 26.94
C VAL A 225 -47.55 -5.38 27.63
N ALA A 226 -47.19 -6.66 27.71
CA ALA A 226 -48.02 -7.66 28.40
C ALA A 226 -48.12 -7.39 29.91
N MET A 227 -47.05 -6.91 30.54
CA MET A 227 -47.02 -6.55 31.96
C MET A 227 -47.87 -5.30 32.24
N TRP A 228 -47.85 -4.33 31.31
CA TRP A 228 -48.72 -3.16 31.33
C TRP A 228 -50.20 -3.53 31.18
N LEU A 229 -50.55 -4.40 30.23
CA LEU A 229 -51.93 -4.88 30.03
C LEU A 229 -52.48 -5.64 31.24
N ARG A 230 -51.64 -6.39 31.97
CA ARG A 230 -52.05 -7.00 33.26
C ARG A 230 -52.29 -5.97 34.37
N GLY A 231 -51.55 -4.86 34.37
CA GLY A 231 -51.79 -3.74 35.29
C GLY A 231 -53.13 -3.06 35.02
N VAL A 232 -53.47 -2.85 33.75
CA VAL A 232 -54.75 -2.24 33.32
C VAL A 232 -55.94 -3.16 33.64
N ALA A 233 -55.81 -4.47 33.46
CA ALA A 233 -56.87 -5.43 33.79
C ALA A 233 -57.18 -5.49 35.29
N LYS A 234 -56.17 -5.31 36.15
CA LYS A 234 -56.30 -5.34 37.62
C LYS A 234 -56.94 -4.07 38.20
N GLU A 235 -56.84 -2.95 37.48
CA GLU A 235 -57.49 -1.68 37.83
C GLU A 235 -58.97 -1.66 37.40
N ASN A 236 -59.30 -2.30 36.27
CA ASN A 236 -60.67 -2.37 35.74
C ASN A 236 -61.61 -3.26 36.58
N GLU A 237 -61.07 -4.23 37.34
CA GLU A 237 -61.85 -5.09 38.23
C GLU A 237 -62.33 -4.34 39.49
N ARG A 238 -61.67 -3.23 39.87
CA ARG A 238 -62.06 -2.37 41.01
C ARG A 238 -63.13 -1.33 40.67
N ILE A 239 -63.36 -1.06 39.39
CA ILE A 239 -64.30 -0.01 38.91
C ILE A 239 -65.70 -0.59 38.61
N ALA A 240 -65.86 -1.92 38.65
CA ALA A 240 -67.09 -2.62 38.25
C ALA A 240 -68.24 -2.60 39.27
N LEU A 241 -68.12 -1.90 40.41
CA LEU A 241 -69.11 -1.97 41.51
C LEU A 241 -69.96 -0.72 41.77
N ASP A 242 -69.85 0.37 40.98
CA ASP A 242 -70.59 1.61 41.29
C ASP A 242 -71.16 2.40 40.09
N ARG A 243 -71.76 1.75 39.09
CA ARG A 243 -72.41 2.49 38.01
C ARG A 243 -73.76 1.93 37.59
N ASP A 244 -74.81 2.39 38.25
CA ASP A 244 -76.17 2.24 37.72
C ASP A 244 -77.03 3.52 37.74
N ARG A 245 -76.44 4.73 37.69
CA ARG A 245 -77.28 5.95 37.56
C ARG A 245 -76.76 7.12 36.74
N THR A 246 -75.52 7.11 36.28
CA THR A 246 -74.87 8.32 35.70
C THR A 246 -74.59 8.22 34.19
N VAL A 247 -75.33 7.37 33.46
CA VAL A 247 -75.11 7.14 32.02
C VAL A 247 -75.70 8.26 31.15
N ARG A 248 -76.58 9.13 31.67
CA ARG A 248 -77.24 10.17 30.83
C ARG A 248 -76.55 11.55 30.83
N GLU A 249 -75.54 11.77 31.67
CA GLU A 249 -74.82 13.07 31.73
C GLU A 249 -73.42 13.08 31.08
N GLN A 250 -72.90 11.93 30.63
CA GLN A 250 -71.53 11.85 30.10
C GLN A 250 -71.37 12.16 28.61
N GLN A 251 -72.46 12.30 27.85
CA GLN A 251 -72.37 12.53 26.41
C GLN A 251 -71.77 13.91 26.03
N VAL A 252 -71.71 14.86 26.97
CA VAL A 252 -71.10 16.19 26.76
C VAL A 252 -69.62 16.25 27.20
N ARG A 253 -69.13 15.28 28.00
CA ARG A 253 -67.74 15.26 28.50
C ARG A 253 -66.73 14.62 27.55
N VAL A 254 -67.19 13.76 26.64
CA VAL A 254 -66.32 13.00 25.73
C VAL A 254 -65.74 13.89 24.63
N THR A 255 -66.52 14.82 24.06
CA THR A 255 -66.06 15.75 23.03
C THR A 255 -65.07 16.81 23.54
N LEU A 256 -65.12 17.13 24.83
CA LEU A 256 -64.20 18.08 25.48
C LEU A 256 -62.87 17.42 25.91
N PHE A 257 -62.84 16.08 26.01
CA PHE A 257 -61.64 15.31 26.34
C PHE A 257 -60.78 15.03 25.11
N GLU A 258 -61.40 14.75 23.96
CA GLU A 258 -60.69 14.55 22.68
C GLU A 258 -60.00 15.83 22.19
N SER A 259 -60.65 17.00 22.36
CA SER A 259 -60.05 18.30 22.00
C SER A 259 -58.87 18.70 22.89
N ARG A 260 -58.88 18.34 24.18
CA ARG A 260 -57.74 18.55 25.08
C ARG A 260 -56.58 17.60 24.81
N ALA A 261 -56.84 16.34 24.47
CA ALA A 261 -55.81 15.35 24.17
C ALA A 261 -55.02 15.73 22.89
N VAL A 262 -55.72 16.18 21.84
CA VAL A 262 -55.07 16.64 20.59
C VAL A 262 -54.24 17.90 20.82
N ALA A 263 -54.71 18.85 21.63
CA ALA A 263 -53.94 20.04 21.99
C ALA A 263 -52.66 19.69 22.77
N THR A 264 -52.70 18.72 23.68
CA THR A 264 -51.51 18.30 24.44
C THR A 264 -50.48 17.55 23.58
N LEU A 265 -50.93 16.82 22.55
CA LEU A 265 -50.04 16.16 21.59
C LEU A 265 -49.34 17.17 20.67
N ALA A 266 -50.08 18.16 20.17
CA ALA A 266 -49.50 19.24 19.36
C ALA A 266 -48.46 20.07 20.14
N GLU A 267 -48.73 20.36 21.42
CA GLU A 267 -47.78 21.07 22.29
C GLU A 267 -46.50 20.22 22.55
N ALA A 268 -46.64 18.91 22.66
CA ALA A 268 -45.51 17.99 22.87
C ALA A 268 -44.65 17.83 21.61
N GLU A 269 -45.25 17.76 20.42
CA GLU A 269 -44.53 17.74 19.14
C GLU A 269 -43.80 19.06 18.88
N LYS A 270 -44.42 20.20 19.22
CA LYS A 270 -43.78 21.51 19.15
C LYS A 270 -42.54 21.59 20.06
N ARG A 271 -42.66 21.13 21.31
CA ARG A 271 -41.52 21.09 22.26
C ARG A 271 -40.40 20.16 21.79
N ARG A 272 -40.74 19.06 21.13
CA ARG A 272 -39.75 18.16 20.53
C ARG A 272 -39.00 18.82 19.38
N GLY A 273 -39.71 19.49 18.47
CA GLY A 273 -39.09 20.25 17.38
C GLY A 273 -38.20 21.39 17.87
N GLU A 274 -38.60 22.09 18.94
CA GLU A 274 -37.79 23.13 19.59
C GLU A 274 -36.52 22.56 20.24
N ALA A 275 -36.61 21.37 20.86
CA ALA A 275 -35.47 20.68 21.47
C ALA A 275 -34.48 20.15 20.42
N GLU A 276 -34.96 19.55 19.33
CA GLU A 276 -34.14 19.11 18.19
C GLU A 276 -33.42 20.31 17.54
N SER A 277 -34.13 21.43 17.34
CA SER A 277 -33.53 22.68 16.81
C SER A 277 -32.54 23.33 17.77
N ALA A 278 -32.69 23.14 19.08
CA ALA A 278 -31.70 23.60 20.08
C ALA A 278 -30.44 22.72 20.07
N HIS A 279 -30.60 21.41 19.89
CA HIS A 279 -29.49 20.46 19.74
C HIS A 279 -28.64 20.77 18.51
N ASP A 280 -29.27 20.95 17.35
CA ASP A 280 -28.57 21.27 16.09
C ASP A 280 -27.78 22.59 16.18
N ARG A 281 -28.35 23.61 16.84
CA ARG A 281 -27.66 24.89 17.09
C ARG A 281 -26.45 24.74 18.02
N ALA A 282 -26.54 23.87 19.04
CA ALA A 282 -25.43 23.60 19.94
C ALA A 282 -24.29 22.87 19.22
N VAL A 283 -24.60 21.87 18.39
CA VAL A 283 -23.61 21.14 17.58
C VAL A 283 -22.93 22.07 16.57
N ALA A 284 -23.68 22.94 15.91
CA ALA A 284 -23.13 23.93 14.98
C ALA A 284 -22.20 24.94 15.68
N ALA A 285 -22.53 25.39 16.88
CA ALA A 285 -21.68 26.29 17.66
C ALA A 285 -20.36 25.62 18.06
N GLN A 286 -20.41 24.35 18.51
CA GLN A 286 -19.22 23.57 18.84
C GLN A 286 -18.33 23.33 17.60
N ALA A 287 -18.93 22.98 16.46
CA ALA A 287 -18.20 22.80 15.20
C ALA A 287 -17.42 24.07 14.81
N ARG A 288 -18.03 25.26 14.92
CA ARG A 288 -17.34 26.54 14.64
C ARG A 288 -16.16 26.80 15.57
N THR A 289 -16.31 26.50 16.86
CA THR A 289 -15.20 26.67 17.82
C THR A 289 -14.04 25.72 17.53
N LEU A 290 -14.33 24.47 17.14
CA LEU A 290 -13.31 23.49 16.77
C LEU A 290 -12.61 23.87 15.45
N MET A 291 -13.35 24.35 14.45
CA MET A 291 -12.75 24.83 13.20
C MET A 291 -11.83 26.03 13.44
N TRP A 292 -12.23 26.98 14.29
CA TRP A 292 -11.38 28.11 14.66
C TRP A 292 -10.08 27.64 15.33
N LEU A 293 -10.17 26.66 16.26
CA LEU A 293 -9.01 26.07 16.90
C LEU A 293 -8.09 25.38 15.91
N ALA A 294 -8.64 24.59 14.98
CA ALA A 294 -7.87 23.90 13.96
C ALA A 294 -7.10 24.88 13.05
N GLU A 295 -7.68 26.03 12.74
CA GLU A 295 -7.02 27.10 11.99
C GLU A 295 -5.89 27.77 12.80
N GLN A 296 -6.03 27.90 14.13
CA GLN A 296 -4.92 28.35 14.97
C GLN A 296 -3.78 27.31 14.98
N MET A 297 -4.08 26.02 15.13
CA MET A 297 -3.06 24.95 15.13
C MET A 297 -2.29 24.90 13.79
N ARG A 298 -2.97 25.12 12.65
CA ARG A 298 -2.32 25.30 11.35
C ARG A 298 -1.33 26.46 11.32
N ARG A 299 -1.71 27.63 11.85
CA ARG A 299 -0.85 28.82 11.90
C ARG A 299 0.37 28.64 12.79
N GLU A 300 0.24 27.85 13.85
CA GLU A 300 1.34 27.46 14.74
C GLU A 300 2.22 26.32 14.16
N GLY A 301 1.84 25.76 13.00
CA GLY A 301 2.60 24.74 12.28
C GLY A 301 2.26 23.28 12.65
N ASP A 302 1.22 23.04 13.45
CA ASP A 302 0.75 21.70 13.82
C ASP A 302 -0.41 21.23 12.92
N ALA A 303 -0.09 20.97 11.66
CA ALA A 303 -1.07 20.50 10.66
C ALA A 303 -1.69 19.13 11.00
N THR A 304 -1.05 18.32 11.84
CA THR A 304 -1.56 16.99 12.23
C THR A 304 -2.70 17.12 13.24
N GLN A 305 -2.54 18.00 14.23
CA GLN A 305 -3.60 18.38 15.18
C GLN A 305 -4.78 19.02 14.45
N ALA A 306 -4.52 19.94 13.53
CA ALA A 306 -5.56 20.57 12.73
C ALA A 306 -6.37 19.56 11.90
N ALA A 307 -5.71 18.58 11.28
CA ALA A 307 -6.38 17.52 10.52
C ALA A 307 -7.22 16.60 11.42
N LEU A 308 -6.76 16.27 12.64
CA LEU A 308 -7.55 15.53 13.63
C LEU A 308 -8.82 16.27 14.01
N ILE A 309 -8.72 17.56 14.32
CA ILE A 309 -9.87 18.39 14.66
C ILE A 309 -10.83 18.50 13.47
N GLY A 310 -10.31 18.68 12.25
CA GLY A 310 -11.12 18.71 11.03
C GLY A 310 -11.91 17.41 10.79
N LEU A 311 -11.31 16.25 11.05
CA LEU A 311 -11.99 14.95 10.98
C LEU A 311 -13.10 14.82 12.02
N GLU A 312 -12.86 15.27 13.26
CA GLU A 312 -13.86 15.28 14.34
C GLU A 312 -15.04 16.20 14.02
N VAL A 313 -14.77 17.38 13.45
CA VAL A 313 -15.83 18.30 13.01
C VAL A 313 -16.68 17.67 11.92
N LEU A 314 -16.06 17.03 10.92
CA LEU A 314 -16.81 16.36 9.85
C LEU A 314 -17.70 15.23 10.39
N ASP A 315 -17.23 14.43 11.33
CA ASP A 315 -18.03 13.34 11.93
C ASP A 315 -19.26 13.89 12.68
N ARG A 316 -19.11 15.04 13.35
CA ARG A 316 -20.20 15.71 14.09
C ARG A 316 -21.19 16.44 13.19
N VAL A 317 -20.72 17.08 12.12
CA VAL A 317 -21.56 17.90 11.22
C VAL A 317 -22.40 17.04 10.27
N HIS A 318 -21.94 15.84 9.91
CA HIS A 318 -22.74 14.88 9.12
C HIS A 318 -24.09 14.51 9.78
N ALA A 319 -24.23 14.73 11.10
CA ALA A 319 -25.46 14.44 11.84
C ALA A 319 -26.48 15.61 11.86
N VAL A 320 -26.13 16.80 11.36
CA VAL A 320 -26.96 18.02 11.48
C VAL A 320 -27.77 18.25 10.19
N ARG A 321 -29.08 18.47 10.34
CA ARG A 321 -30.05 18.54 9.23
C ARG A 321 -29.81 19.69 8.24
N ASP A 322 -29.25 20.82 8.70
CA ASP A 322 -28.95 22.04 7.92
C ASP A 322 -27.45 22.40 7.89
N GLY A 323 -26.56 21.39 7.96
CA GLY A 323 -25.11 21.57 8.12
C GLY A 323 -24.29 21.81 6.84
N ALA A 324 -24.90 21.99 5.66
CA ALA A 324 -24.18 21.93 4.38
C ALA A 324 -23.04 22.97 4.23
N SER A 325 -23.24 24.20 4.70
CA SER A 325 -22.18 25.23 4.68
C SER A 325 -21.04 24.92 5.67
N LEU A 326 -21.39 24.45 6.87
CA LEU A 326 -20.43 24.00 7.88
C LEU A 326 -19.61 22.80 7.41
N LEU A 327 -20.24 21.90 6.63
CA LEU A 327 -19.58 20.75 6.04
C LEU A 327 -18.54 21.20 5.01
N ALA A 328 -18.90 22.14 4.13
CA ALA A 328 -17.99 22.69 3.12
C ALA A 328 -16.78 23.40 3.76
N ASP A 329 -17.01 24.19 4.80
CA ASP A 329 -15.95 24.87 5.56
C ASP A 329 -15.01 23.86 6.24
N ALA A 330 -15.57 22.82 6.86
CA ALA A 330 -14.80 21.76 7.51
C ALA A 330 -13.99 20.92 6.50
N GLU A 331 -14.55 20.61 5.33
CA GLU A 331 -13.83 19.93 4.24
C GLU A 331 -12.68 20.78 3.72
N ALA A 332 -12.89 22.09 3.51
CA ALA A 332 -11.85 23.00 3.05
C ALA A 332 -10.67 23.06 4.04
N LEU A 333 -10.98 23.17 5.34
CA LEU A 333 -9.98 23.19 6.40
C LEU A 333 -9.20 21.87 6.51
N LEU A 334 -9.88 20.72 6.38
CA LEU A 334 -9.21 19.42 6.36
C LEU A 334 -8.30 19.27 5.13
N ARG A 335 -8.74 19.72 3.95
CA ARG A 335 -7.90 19.69 2.73
C ARG A 335 -6.64 20.53 2.89
N ALA A 336 -6.78 21.74 3.41
CA ALA A 336 -5.64 22.63 3.66
C ALA A 336 -4.66 22.00 4.65
N SER A 337 -5.16 21.45 5.77
CA SER A 337 -4.35 20.74 6.77
C SER A 337 -3.61 19.54 6.15
N LEU A 338 -4.28 18.74 5.33
CA LEU A 338 -3.68 17.57 4.67
C LEU A 338 -2.65 17.95 3.60
N SER A 339 -2.81 19.09 2.91
CA SER A 339 -1.78 19.60 2.00
C SER A 339 -0.51 20.01 2.74
N GLU A 340 -0.64 20.65 3.90
CA GLU A 340 0.50 21.00 4.75
C GLU A 340 1.15 19.77 5.40
N MET A 341 0.38 18.74 5.73
CA MET A 341 0.93 17.45 6.18
C MET A 341 1.74 16.73 5.09
N ARG A 342 1.42 16.91 3.80
CA ARG A 342 2.23 16.35 2.70
C ARG A 342 3.58 17.04 2.56
N GLU A 343 3.65 18.30 2.99
CA GLU A 343 4.89 19.05 3.10
C GLU A 343 5.59 18.66 4.40
N ARG A 344 6.40 17.60 4.34
CA ARG A 344 7.05 17.04 5.54
C ARG A 344 7.99 18.04 6.21
N ARG A 345 8.63 18.92 5.43
CA ARG A 345 9.60 19.88 5.95
C ARG A 345 9.99 20.96 4.93
N VAL A 346 10.13 22.19 5.41
CA VAL A 346 10.83 23.28 4.72
C VAL A 346 12.19 23.49 5.38
N ILE A 347 13.25 23.48 4.59
CA ILE A 347 14.62 23.76 5.03
C ILE A 347 15.06 25.01 4.28
N ALA A 348 15.40 26.06 5.03
CA ALA A 348 16.03 27.24 4.46
C ALA A 348 17.45 26.87 4.03
N VAL A 349 17.76 27.14 2.77
CA VAL A 349 19.07 26.91 2.14
C VAL A 349 19.43 28.17 1.38
N ASP A 350 20.70 28.42 1.11
CA ASP A 350 21.06 29.55 0.28
C ASP A 350 20.95 29.17 -1.20
N ALA A 351 20.07 29.88 -1.91
CA ALA A 351 19.85 29.79 -3.36
C ALA A 351 20.07 28.40 -3.99
N ALA A 352 19.22 27.41 -3.70
CA ALA A 352 19.40 26.06 -4.25
C ALA A 352 19.19 26.02 -5.79
N SER A 353 20.22 25.63 -6.55
CA SER A 353 20.21 25.45 -8.01
C SER A 353 19.89 24.01 -8.41
N GLN A 354 20.55 23.04 -7.77
CA GLN A 354 20.48 21.61 -8.09
C GLN A 354 20.44 20.80 -6.80
N ILE A 355 19.70 19.69 -6.79
CA ILE A 355 19.64 18.75 -5.66
C ILE A 355 19.85 17.31 -6.10
N ALA A 356 20.47 16.50 -5.24
CA ALA A 356 20.66 15.07 -5.47
C ALA A 356 20.64 14.29 -4.15
N PHE A 357 19.84 13.23 -4.06
CA PHE A 357 19.96 12.24 -2.97
C PHE A 357 21.11 11.28 -3.21
N SER A 358 21.76 10.82 -2.13
CA SER A 358 22.65 9.66 -2.19
C SER A 358 21.86 8.38 -2.48
N PRO A 359 22.49 7.34 -3.07
CA PRO A 359 21.81 6.09 -3.42
C PRO A 359 21.20 5.31 -2.24
N ASP A 360 21.69 5.55 -1.02
CA ASP A 360 21.16 4.99 0.22
C ASP A 360 20.11 5.89 0.90
N GLY A 361 19.94 7.12 0.42
CA GLY A 361 19.03 8.13 0.97
C GLY A 361 19.50 8.74 2.30
N ALA A 362 20.73 8.45 2.72
CA ALA A 362 21.29 8.97 3.97
C ALA A 362 21.74 10.43 3.84
N MET A 363 22.09 10.88 2.64
CA MET A 363 22.57 12.23 2.36
C MET A 363 21.77 12.89 1.24
N LEU A 364 21.68 14.22 1.30
CA LEU A 364 21.10 15.07 0.27
C LEU A 364 22.06 16.21 -0.01
N ALA A 365 22.59 16.28 -1.23
CA ALA A 365 23.42 17.39 -1.67
C ALA A 365 22.53 18.49 -2.27
N VAL A 366 22.81 19.73 -1.88
CA VAL A 366 22.14 20.94 -2.37
C VAL A 366 23.21 21.90 -2.89
N ALA A 367 23.24 22.12 -4.20
CA ALA A 367 24.09 23.16 -4.79
C ALA A 367 23.42 24.52 -4.65
N GLY A 368 24.21 25.52 -4.33
CA GLY A 368 23.90 26.92 -4.45
C GLY A 368 24.82 27.65 -5.44
N HIS A 369 24.93 28.97 -5.25
CA HIS A 369 25.71 29.84 -6.14
C HIS A 369 27.23 29.70 -6.03
N ASP A 370 27.74 29.34 -4.86
CA ASP A 370 29.18 29.23 -4.55
C ASP A 370 29.47 28.12 -3.52
N ARG A 371 28.45 27.34 -3.18
CA ARG A 371 28.52 26.31 -2.15
C ARG A 371 27.72 25.09 -2.50
N VAL A 372 28.08 23.95 -1.92
CA VAL A 372 27.28 22.73 -1.92
C VAL A 372 27.14 22.26 -0.48
N ASP A 373 25.92 22.28 0.03
CA ASP A 373 25.61 21.78 1.37
C ASP A 373 25.21 20.29 1.28
N ILE A 374 25.89 19.43 2.04
CA ILE A 374 25.48 18.04 2.24
C ILE A 374 24.65 17.98 3.51
N LEU A 375 23.39 17.62 3.37
CA LEU A 375 22.42 17.47 4.45
C LEU A 375 22.22 15.98 4.77
N ASP A 376 21.79 15.69 6.00
CA ASP A 376 21.29 14.37 6.37
C ASP A 376 19.90 14.16 5.74
N GLY A 377 19.72 13.05 5.02
CA GLY A 377 18.51 12.79 4.24
C GLY A 377 17.24 12.57 5.07
N LYS A 378 17.36 12.29 6.38
CA LYS A 378 16.22 12.10 7.29
C LYS A 378 15.93 13.36 8.11
N THR A 379 16.97 13.96 8.65
CA THR A 379 16.88 15.05 9.62
C THR A 379 17.05 16.43 8.98
N GLY A 380 17.49 16.51 7.72
CA GLY A 380 17.73 17.77 7.02
C GLY A 380 18.83 18.63 7.64
N ALA A 381 19.56 18.10 8.62
CA ALA A 381 20.63 18.83 9.29
C ALA A 381 21.84 18.92 8.35
N THR A 382 22.48 20.09 8.31
CA THR A 382 23.70 20.26 7.52
C THR A 382 24.82 19.41 8.12
N LEU A 383 25.26 18.41 7.37
CA LEU A 383 26.40 17.57 7.71
C LEU A 383 27.69 18.27 7.32
N ARG A 384 27.78 18.74 6.07
CA ARG A 384 29.02 19.33 5.52
C ARG A 384 28.70 20.48 4.59
N ARG A 385 29.68 21.36 4.40
CA ARG A 385 29.66 22.41 3.40
C ARG A 385 30.88 22.24 2.52
N LEU A 386 30.68 22.28 1.21
CA LEU A 386 31.72 22.26 0.20
C LEU A 386 31.71 23.61 -0.50
N GLU A 387 32.88 24.11 -0.86
CA GLU A 387 33.04 25.39 -1.56
C GLU A 387 33.65 25.14 -2.94
N PRO A 388 32.85 24.62 -3.90
CA PRO A 388 33.26 24.64 -5.29
C PRO A 388 33.33 26.09 -5.76
N SER A 389 34.40 26.42 -6.48
CA SER A 389 34.54 27.75 -7.08
C SER A 389 33.40 28.01 -8.06
N GLY A 390 32.57 29.02 -7.82
CA GLY A 390 31.54 29.50 -8.76
C GLY A 390 30.23 28.70 -8.77
N LEU A 391 29.33 29.08 -9.69
CA LEU A 391 27.97 28.53 -9.78
C LEU A 391 27.99 27.06 -10.19
N VAL A 392 27.49 26.20 -9.30
CA VAL A 392 27.31 24.77 -9.57
C VAL A 392 26.01 24.55 -10.34
N ARG A 393 26.15 23.93 -11.52
CA ARG A 393 25.03 23.62 -12.40
C ARG A 393 24.53 22.20 -12.26
N SER A 394 25.40 21.25 -11.95
CA SER A 394 25.00 19.85 -11.77
C SER A 394 25.83 19.17 -10.69
N ILE A 395 25.19 18.25 -10.00
CA ILE A 395 25.76 17.42 -8.93
C ILE A 395 25.30 15.98 -9.15
N ALA A 396 26.20 15.02 -8.91
CA ALA A 396 25.87 13.61 -8.88
C ALA A 396 26.61 12.88 -7.75
N PHE A 397 25.93 11.99 -7.03
CA PHE A 397 26.59 11.03 -6.14
C PHE A 397 27.08 9.80 -6.93
N SER A 398 28.18 9.20 -6.49
CA SER A 398 28.58 7.88 -6.96
C SER A 398 27.58 6.80 -6.53
N PRO A 399 27.49 5.66 -7.23
CA PRO A 399 26.55 4.59 -6.90
C PRO A 399 26.73 3.96 -5.51
N ASP A 400 27.93 4.04 -4.95
CA ASP A 400 28.24 3.62 -3.57
C ASP A 400 27.97 4.72 -2.53
N GLY A 401 27.65 5.95 -2.96
CA GLY A 401 27.40 7.10 -2.11
C GLY A 401 28.64 7.71 -1.45
N GLU A 402 29.85 7.21 -1.76
CA GLU A 402 31.09 7.70 -1.12
C GLU A 402 31.65 8.95 -1.75
N LEU A 403 31.34 9.21 -3.02
CA LEU A 403 31.85 10.32 -3.80
C LEU A 403 30.72 11.25 -4.24
N LEU A 404 31.05 12.53 -4.35
CA LEU A 404 30.21 13.57 -4.93
C LEU A 404 30.96 14.22 -6.08
N LEU A 405 30.30 14.36 -7.22
CA LEU A 405 30.82 15.07 -8.39
C LEU A 405 30.04 16.36 -8.57
N THR A 406 30.76 17.46 -8.70
CA THR A 406 30.18 18.80 -8.93
C THR A 406 30.73 19.39 -10.21
N GLY A 407 29.88 20.01 -11.04
CA GLY A 407 30.30 20.74 -12.23
C GLY A 407 29.51 22.03 -12.42
N GLY A 408 30.16 23.06 -12.95
CA GLY A 408 29.55 24.38 -13.04
C GLY A 408 30.22 25.35 -14.01
N ASP A 409 30.00 26.64 -13.75
CA ASP A 409 30.44 27.75 -14.61
C ASP A 409 31.95 28.01 -14.54
N ASP A 410 32.64 27.48 -13.54
CA ASP A 410 34.09 27.54 -13.41
C ASP A 410 34.85 26.56 -14.31
N GLN A 411 34.10 25.79 -15.09
CA GLN A 411 34.57 24.92 -16.18
C GLN A 411 35.36 23.69 -15.70
N VAL A 412 35.33 23.40 -14.39
CA VAL A 412 36.07 22.29 -13.80
C VAL A 412 35.09 21.40 -13.05
N ALA A 413 35.12 20.10 -13.35
CA ALA A 413 34.41 19.14 -12.53
C ALA A 413 35.29 18.72 -11.35
N ARG A 414 34.72 18.68 -10.15
CA ARG A 414 35.43 18.30 -8.93
C ARG A 414 34.83 17.07 -8.30
N LEU A 415 35.70 16.16 -7.87
CA LEU A 415 35.35 14.97 -7.13
C LEU A 415 35.65 15.19 -5.65
N TRP A 416 34.66 14.93 -4.82
CA TRP A 416 34.72 15.10 -3.37
C TRP A 416 34.43 13.77 -2.70
N ASN A 417 35.01 13.54 -1.53
CA ASN A 417 34.54 12.50 -0.64
C ASN A 417 33.27 13.01 0.07
N ALA A 418 32.13 12.36 -0.15
CA ALA A 418 30.84 12.79 0.39
C ALA A 418 30.79 12.73 1.93
N ARG A 419 31.54 11.82 2.56
CA ARG A 419 31.52 11.60 4.02
C ARG A 419 32.41 12.58 4.76
N THR A 420 33.60 12.84 4.22
CA THR A 420 34.58 13.74 4.84
C THR A 420 34.47 15.18 4.36
N GLY A 421 33.95 15.40 3.15
CA GLY A 421 33.94 16.69 2.45
C GLY A 421 35.28 17.06 1.82
N ALA A 422 36.26 16.15 1.81
CA ALA A 422 37.57 16.43 1.23
C ALA A 422 37.51 16.46 -0.30
N ALA A 423 38.14 17.46 -0.92
CA ALA A 423 38.39 17.47 -2.36
C ALA A 423 39.41 16.37 -2.72
N LEU A 424 39.07 15.53 -3.69
CA LEU A 424 39.92 14.40 -4.12
C LEU A 424 40.61 14.69 -5.44
N ALA A 425 39.88 15.30 -6.38
CA ALA A 425 40.37 15.49 -7.74
C ALA A 425 39.65 16.61 -8.47
N GLU A 426 40.33 17.16 -9.47
CA GLU A 426 39.76 18.10 -10.43
C GLU A 426 39.94 17.55 -11.85
N SER A 427 38.92 17.72 -12.70
CA SER A 427 39.02 17.38 -14.11
C SER A 427 39.85 18.40 -14.87
N GLU A 428 40.30 18.03 -16.07
CA GLU A 428 40.78 19.02 -17.02
C GLU A 428 39.74 20.11 -17.27
N ARG A 429 40.20 21.35 -17.35
CA ARG A 429 39.36 22.52 -17.60
C ARG A 429 38.68 22.40 -18.96
N HIS A 430 37.37 22.64 -18.99
CA HIS A 430 36.61 22.80 -20.22
C HIS A 430 36.78 24.24 -20.76
N PRO A 431 36.76 24.44 -22.09
CA PRO A 431 36.72 25.80 -22.66
C PRO A 431 35.50 26.63 -22.26
N ARG A 432 34.40 25.99 -21.87
CA ARG A 432 33.15 26.65 -21.44
C ARG A 432 32.54 25.94 -20.23
N ALA A 433 31.47 26.49 -19.69
CA ALA A 433 30.77 26.00 -18.51
C ALA A 433 30.31 24.55 -18.65
N ILE A 434 30.39 23.79 -17.57
CA ILE A 434 29.86 22.43 -17.48
C ILE A 434 28.38 22.52 -17.12
N HIS A 435 27.53 21.94 -17.95
CA HIS A 435 26.08 21.91 -17.73
C HIS A 435 25.63 20.70 -16.94
N ASP A 436 26.26 19.54 -17.16
CA ASP A 436 25.81 18.30 -16.53
C ASP A 436 26.97 17.36 -16.20
N VAL A 437 26.80 16.59 -15.12
CA VAL A 437 27.78 15.61 -14.65
C VAL A 437 27.06 14.35 -14.21
N HIS A 438 27.65 13.18 -14.49
CA HIS A 438 26.99 11.91 -14.17
C HIS A 438 27.99 10.77 -13.98
N PHE A 439 27.71 9.86 -13.03
CA PHE A 439 28.47 8.62 -12.86
C PHE A 439 27.90 7.47 -13.69
N SER A 440 28.74 6.54 -14.10
CA SER A 440 28.27 5.24 -14.60
C SER A 440 27.71 4.41 -13.43
N ARG A 441 26.77 3.50 -13.71
CA ARG A 441 26.07 2.71 -12.68
C ARG A 441 27.00 1.79 -11.87
N ASP A 442 28.11 1.38 -12.46
CA ASP A 442 29.18 0.61 -11.82
C ASP A 442 30.19 1.49 -11.04
N GLY A 443 30.06 2.82 -11.10
CA GLY A 443 30.93 3.79 -10.44
C GLY A 443 32.33 3.91 -11.05
N THR A 444 32.65 3.11 -12.07
CA THR A 444 34.01 3.05 -12.64
C THR A 444 34.36 4.28 -13.47
N ARG A 445 33.34 4.97 -14.00
CA ARG A 445 33.51 6.14 -14.87
C ARG A 445 32.57 7.27 -14.45
N TYR A 446 32.94 8.48 -14.85
CA TYR A 446 32.05 9.63 -14.81
C TYR A 446 32.15 10.41 -16.12
N LEU A 447 31.14 11.23 -16.39
CA LEU A 447 31.11 12.11 -17.56
C LEU A 447 30.90 13.56 -17.16
N THR A 448 31.35 14.45 -18.02
CA THR A 448 31.06 15.88 -17.97
C THR A 448 30.52 16.32 -19.33
N ALA A 449 29.41 17.06 -19.33
CA ALA A 449 28.81 17.66 -20.52
C ALA A 449 28.95 19.18 -20.43
N SER A 450 29.54 19.79 -21.46
CA SER A 450 29.91 21.20 -21.45
C SER A 450 29.27 21.99 -22.60
N ALA A 451 29.14 23.30 -22.37
CA ALA A 451 28.67 24.27 -23.33
C ALA A 451 29.61 24.44 -24.55
N ASP A 452 30.81 23.87 -24.48
CA ASP A 452 31.75 23.74 -25.59
C ASP A 452 31.35 22.65 -26.61
N GLY A 453 30.24 21.95 -26.35
CA GLY A 453 29.72 20.87 -27.19
C GLY A 453 30.45 19.53 -27.01
N ARG A 454 31.36 19.45 -26.03
CA ARG A 454 32.12 18.27 -25.70
C ARG A 454 31.53 17.55 -24.50
N VAL A 455 31.46 16.23 -24.64
CA VAL A 455 31.21 15.31 -23.54
C VAL A 455 32.47 14.51 -23.30
N ARG A 456 33.07 14.68 -22.13
CA ARG A 456 34.29 13.97 -21.73
C ARG A 456 33.93 12.85 -20.76
N VAL A 457 34.54 11.69 -20.95
CA VAL A 457 34.37 10.53 -20.07
C VAL A 457 35.70 10.23 -19.38
N PHE A 458 35.65 10.10 -18.07
CA PHE A 458 36.80 9.91 -17.19
C PHE A 458 36.70 8.58 -16.45
N ASP A 459 37.84 8.05 -16.03
CA ASP A 459 37.94 6.94 -15.08
C ASP A 459 37.88 7.50 -13.65
N THR A 460 36.94 6.99 -12.84
CA THR A 460 36.72 7.48 -11.47
C THR A 460 37.89 7.14 -10.54
N ARG A 461 38.56 5.99 -10.75
CA ARG A 461 39.66 5.54 -9.87
C ARG A 461 40.99 6.19 -10.25
N ARG A 462 41.25 6.30 -11.56
CA ARG A 462 42.49 6.87 -12.09
C ARG A 462 42.42 8.37 -12.26
N LEU A 463 41.23 8.96 -12.17
CA LEU A 463 40.98 10.40 -12.32
C LEU A 463 41.51 10.94 -13.65
N ALA A 464 41.45 10.10 -14.69
CA ALA A 464 42.06 10.37 -15.99
C ALA A 464 40.99 10.40 -17.07
N LEU A 465 41.18 11.30 -18.05
CA LEU A 465 40.35 11.36 -19.24
C LEU A 465 40.52 10.06 -20.05
N LEU A 466 39.42 9.37 -20.31
CA LEU A 466 39.43 8.17 -21.16
C LEU A 466 39.22 8.54 -22.62
N PHE A 467 38.20 9.35 -22.92
CA PHE A 467 37.91 9.83 -24.27
C PHE A 467 36.94 11.01 -24.27
N THR A 468 36.95 11.76 -25.36
CA THR A 468 35.96 12.80 -25.69
C THR A 468 35.02 12.24 -26.75
N LEU A 469 33.71 12.32 -26.52
CA LEU A 469 32.69 11.77 -27.42
C LEU A 469 32.26 12.82 -28.44
N ALA A 470 31.65 13.91 -27.97
CA ALA A 470 31.11 14.94 -28.84
C ALA A 470 32.16 15.99 -29.21
N GLU A 471 32.31 16.26 -30.50
CA GLU A 471 32.98 17.45 -31.05
C GLU A 471 31.98 18.11 -32.00
N SER A 472 31.00 18.82 -31.45
CA SER A 472 30.09 19.66 -32.24
C SER A 472 30.15 21.09 -31.72
N ASP A 473 29.77 22.05 -32.56
CA ASP A 473 29.63 23.46 -32.15
C ASP A 473 28.35 23.69 -31.32
N GLU A 474 27.58 22.65 -31.02
CA GLU A 474 26.33 22.73 -30.28
C GLU A 474 26.54 22.40 -28.81
N SER A 475 26.06 23.29 -27.92
CA SER A 475 26.15 23.13 -26.46
C SER A 475 25.56 21.80 -25.98
N ALA A 476 26.35 20.97 -25.29
CA ALA A 476 25.86 19.75 -24.64
C ALA A 476 25.14 20.12 -23.34
N ARG A 477 23.80 20.10 -23.37
CA ARG A 477 22.95 20.56 -22.27
C ARG A 477 22.79 19.54 -21.16
N SER A 478 22.72 18.25 -21.51
CA SER A 478 22.65 17.15 -20.55
C SER A 478 23.25 15.89 -21.16
N ALA A 479 23.82 15.03 -20.32
CA ALA A 479 24.29 13.73 -20.75
C ALA A 479 24.17 12.69 -19.63
N GLY A 480 23.98 11.42 -20.01
CA GLY A 480 23.86 10.33 -19.07
C GLY A 480 24.31 9.00 -19.66
N PHE A 481 24.78 8.11 -18.79
CA PHE A 481 25.06 6.73 -19.18
C PHE A 481 23.77 5.93 -19.26
N THR A 482 23.69 5.00 -20.21
CA THR A 482 22.71 3.92 -20.12
C THR A 482 23.04 3.00 -18.94
N PRO A 483 22.05 2.32 -18.32
CA PRO A 483 22.29 1.49 -17.14
C PRO A 483 23.22 0.30 -17.36
N ASP A 484 23.36 -0.15 -18.61
CA ASP A 484 24.35 -1.17 -19.01
C ASP A 484 25.78 -0.62 -19.11
N GLY A 485 25.95 0.70 -19.00
CA GLY A 485 27.23 1.41 -19.10
C GLY A 485 27.87 1.36 -20.50
N ARG A 486 27.16 0.86 -21.52
CA ARG A 486 27.72 0.70 -22.87
C ARG A 486 27.50 1.90 -23.75
N ARG A 487 26.51 2.74 -23.45
CA ARG A 487 26.15 3.90 -24.27
C ARG A 487 26.05 5.17 -23.42
N VAL A 488 26.23 6.30 -24.08
CA VAL A 488 26.03 7.63 -23.52
C VAL A 488 24.97 8.33 -24.36
N ILE A 489 23.96 8.87 -23.70
CA ILE A 489 22.94 9.70 -24.30
C ILE A 489 23.36 11.13 -24.08
N VAL A 490 23.44 11.91 -25.17
CA VAL A 490 23.83 13.31 -25.14
C VAL A 490 22.70 14.14 -25.72
N HIS A 491 22.31 15.18 -25.01
CA HIS A 491 21.29 16.13 -25.42
C HIS A 491 21.93 17.47 -25.84
N GLN A 492 21.72 17.83 -27.11
CA GLN A 492 22.18 19.08 -27.76
C GLN A 492 20.97 19.77 -28.44
N ASN A 493 20.95 19.94 -29.76
CA ASN A 493 19.76 20.33 -30.56
C ASN A 493 18.87 19.12 -30.89
N GLY A 494 18.96 18.07 -30.09
CA GLY A 494 18.35 16.76 -30.29
C GLY A 494 19.04 15.73 -29.42
N VAL A 495 18.53 14.50 -29.42
CA VAL A 495 19.09 13.40 -28.65
C VAL A 495 20.03 12.58 -29.52
N ARG A 496 21.28 12.38 -29.09
CA ARG A 496 22.24 11.49 -29.76
C ARG A 496 22.63 10.36 -28.81
N ILE A 497 22.73 9.15 -29.35
CA ILE A 497 23.22 7.99 -28.61
C ILE A 497 24.61 7.63 -29.13
N TRP A 498 25.57 7.60 -28.23
CA TRP A 498 26.96 7.21 -28.48
C TRP A 498 27.20 5.82 -27.92
N ASP A 499 27.61 4.89 -28.76
CA ASP A 499 28.01 3.55 -28.31
C ASP A 499 29.51 3.55 -27.99
N LEU A 500 29.87 3.26 -26.73
CA LEU A 500 31.24 3.37 -26.24
C LEU A 500 32.17 2.28 -26.77
N GLY A 501 31.62 1.11 -27.11
CA GLY A 501 32.39 -0.01 -27.64
C GLY A 501 32.72 0.16 -29.12
N SER A 502 31.72 0.55 -29.91
CA SER A 502 31.86 0.72 -31.36
C SER A 502 32.25 2.14 -31.79
N ARG A 503 32.20 3.12 -30.86
CA ARG A 503 32.36 4.57 -31.11
C ARG A 503 31.43 5.13 -32.19
N ARG A 504 30.29 4.46 -32.43
CA ARG A 504 29.29 4.90 -33.39
C ARG A 504 28.31 5.88 -32.74
N THR A 505 27.94 6.89 -33.51
CA THR A 505 26.87 7.82 -33.18
C THR A 505 25.57 7.39 -33.82
N THR A 506 24.48 7.60 -33.13
CA THR A 506 23.14 7.53 -33.69
C THR A 506 22.38 8.78 -33.32
N ASP A 507 22.08 9.59 -34.33
CA ASP A 507 21.28 10.79 -34.17
C ASP A 507 19.79 10.42 -34.14
N LEU A 508 19.09 10.88 -33.10
CA LEU A 508 17.66 10.69 -32.94
C LEU A 508 16.95 12.04 -33.03
N LYS A 509 17.12 12.72 -34.18
CA LYS A 509 16.49 14.03 -34.45
C LYS A 509 14.95 13.96 -34.48
N GLU A 510 14.40 12.76 -34.65
CA GLU A 510 12.95 12.50 -34.62
C GLU A 510 12.36 12.60 -33.20
N LEU A 511 13.19 12.46 -32.17
CA LEU A 511 12.83 12.77 -30.79
C LEU A 511 12.89 14.30 -30.66
N GLY A 512 11.74 14.96 -30.53
CA GLY A 512 11.63 16.42 -30.64
C GLY A 512 12.63 17.21 -29.78
N GLY A 513 12.89 18.47 -30.16
CA GLY A 513 13.80 19.36 -29.44
C GLY A 513 13.20 19.85 -28.11
N GLY A 514 13.24 19.00 -27.09
CA GLY A 514 12.90 19.38 -25.71
C GLY A 514 14.01 20.19 -25.07
N ASP A 515 13.70 20.92 -24.00
CA ASP A 515 14.70 21.63 -23.20
C ASP A 515 15.34 20.73 -22.14
N LEU A 516 14.65 19.66 -21.74
CA LEU A 516 15.05 18.75 -20.68
C LEU A 516 14.95 17.29 -21.16
N VAL A 517 15.91 16.46 -20.75
CA VAL A 517 15.91 15.02 -21.00
C VAL A 517 16.18 14.28 -19.70
N ALA A 518 15.41 13.23 -19.42
CA ALA A 518 15.64 12.35 -18.27
C ALA A 518 15.52 10.89 -18.69
N LEU A 519 16.47 10.05 -18.25
CA LEU A 519 16.46 8.61 -18.53
C LEU A 519 15.80 7.85 -17.39
N SER A 520 15.01 6.83 -17.71
CA SER A 520 14.47 5.91 -16.71
C SER A 520 15.60 5.08 -16.06
N PRO A 521 15.45 4.65 -14.80
CA PRO A 521 16.48 3.86 -14.11
C PRO A 521 16.83 2.53 -14.81
N ASP A 522 15.90 1.97 -15.58
CA ASP A 522 16.10 0.76 -16.39
C ASP A 522 16.68 1.03 -17.79
N GLY A 523 16.79 2.31 -18.18
CA GLY A 523 17.41 2.75 -19.44
C GLY A 523 16.59 2.47 -20.67
N ARG A 524 15.33 2.04 -20.50
CA ARG A 524 14.43 1.72 -21.60
C ARG A 524 13.65 2.92 -22.09
N HIS A 525 13.34 3.84 -21.18
CA HIS A 525 12.47 4.97 -21.44
C HIS A 525 13.22 6.29 -21.30
N LEU A 526 12.97 7.20 -22.23
CA LEU A 526 13.51 8.55 -22.24
C LEU A 526 12.36 9.54 -22.15
N LEU A 527 12.37 10.37 -21.11
CA LEU A 527 11.51 11.54 -21.03
C LEU A 527 12.19 12.68 -21.77
N VAL A 528 11.50 13.27 -22.73
CA VAL A 528 11.90 14.51 -23.40
C VAL A 528 10.83 15.55 -23.10
N ALA A 529 11.23 16.62 -22.44
CA ALA A 529 10.36 17.67 -21.94
C ALA A 529 10.70 19.00 -22.61
N GLY A 530 9.74 19.56 -23.35
CA GLY A 530 9.77 20.90 -23.95
C GLY A 530 8.50 21.66 -23.58
N ALA A 531 7.72 22.08 -24.58
CA ALA A 531 6.34 22.55 -24.37
C ALA A 531 5.42 21.40 -23.94
N ASP A 532 5.59 20.22 -24.56
CA ASP A 532 4.99 18.96 -24.12
C ASP A 532 6.07 18.08 -23.48
N ALA A 533 5.68 17.22 -22.54
CA ALA A 533 6.53 16.15 -22.05
C ALA A 533 6.12 14.80 -22.66
N VAL A 534 7.07 14.15 -23.32
CA VAL A 534 6.84 12.93 -24.08
C VAL A 534 7.82 11.86 -23.64
N ILE A 535 7.30 10.65 -23.45
CA ILE A 535 8.06 9.47 -23.05
C ILE A 535 8.27 8.60 -24.27
N TYR A 536 9.52 8.30 -24.57
CA TYR A 536 9.93 7.47 -25.70
C TYR A 536 10.54 6.17 -25.19
N ASP A 537 10.28 5.06 -25.89
CA ASP A 537 11.02 3.82 -25.70
C ASP A 537 12.24 3.83 -26.62
N LEU A 538 13.43 3.70 -26.04
CA LEU A 538 14.70 3.82 -26.75
C LEU A 538 15.02 2.60 -27.63
N ARG A 539 14.41 1.44 -27.36
CA ARG A 539 14.60 0.21 -28.14
C ARG A 539 13.83 0.30 -29.45
N ILE A 540 12.58 0.73 -29.40
CA ILE A 540 11.71 0.86 -30.59
C ILE A 540 11.70 2.26 -31.19
N ARG A 541 12.28 3.25 -30.50
CA ARG A 541 12.35 4.67 -30.91
C ARG A 541 10.99 5.28 -31.21
N ARG A 542 10.00 4.94 -30.40
CA ARG A 542 8.62 5.46 -30.55
C ARG A 542 8.12 6.05 -29.24
N LYS A 543 7.21 7.02 -29.39
CA LYS A 543 6.44 7.58 -28.29
C LYS A 543 5.60 6.48 -27.64
N VAL A 544 5.75 6.34 -26.33
CA VAL A 544 4.95 5.44 -25.48
C VAL A 544 3.78 6.22 -24.89
N ALA A 545 4.08 7.36 -24.27
CA ALA A 545 3.10 8.18 -23.58
C ALA A 545 3.42 9.66 -23.74
N GLY A 546 2.42 10.52 -23.53
CA GLY A 546 2.58 11.97 -23.45
C GLY A 546 1.91 12.49 -22.19
N LEU A 547 2.63 13.30 -21.42
CA LEU A 547 2.13 13.94 -20.22
C LEU A 547 1.34 15.19 -20.64
N ARG A 548 0.02 15.12 -20.57
CA ARG A 548 -0.88 16.18 -21.06
C ARG A 548 -1.33 17.11 -19.93
N GLY A 549 -1.59 18.37 -20.27
CA GLY A 549 -2.09 19.38 -19.32
C GLY A 549 -1.00 20.17 -18.60
N LEU A 550 0.26 20.03 -19.02
CA LEU A 550 1.36 20.92 -18.64
C LEU A 550 1.16 22.24 -19.40
N THR A 551 0.97 23.32 -18.66
CA THR A 551 0.58 24.62 -19.19
C THR A 551 1.76 25.57 -19.38
N GLU A 552 2.87 25.31 -18.70
CA GLU A 552 4.05 26.16 -18.66
C GLU A 552 5.34 25.35 -18.78
N ARG A 553 6.46 26.04 -18.99
CA ARG A 553 7.79 25.44 -19.18
C ARG A 553 8.18 24.54 -17.99
N ILE A 554 8.68 23.35 -18.30
CA ILE A 554 9.15 22.39 -17.30
C ILE A 554 10.58 22.77 -16.90
N ALA A 555 10.78 23.07 -15.62
CA ALA A 555 12.10 23.39 -15.08
C ALA A 555 12.93 22.14 -14.76
N SER A 556 12.27 21.08 -14.25
CA SER A 556 12.94 19.83 -13.88
C SER A 556 11.97 18.65 -13.94
N ALA A 557 12.51 17.47 -14.20
CA ALA A 557 11.76 16.22 -14.17
C ALA A 557 12.63 15.08 -13.65
N ALA A 558 12.03 14.18 -12.89
CA ALA A 558 12.73 13.04 -12.28
C ALA A 558 11.87 11.78 -12.33
N PHE A 559 12.49 10.65 -12.67
CA PHE A 559 11.89 9.33 -12.48
C PHE A 559 12.05 8.88 -11.02
N SER A 560 11.06 8.13 -10.52
CA SER A 560 11.23 7.37 -9.28
C SER A 560 12.24 6.24 -9.48
N ALA A 561 12.88 5.79 -8.41
CA ALA A 561 13.91 4.74 -8.46
C ALA A 561 13.41 3.40 -9.05
N ASP A 562 12.12 3.11 -8.91
CA ASP A 562 11.46 1.94 -9.51
C ASP A 562 11.03 2.14 -10.97
N GLY A 563 11.21 3.35 -11.52
CA GLY A 563 10.86 3.73 -12.89
C GLY A 563 9.36 3.86 -13.15
N LYS A 564 8.50 3.68 -12.14
CA LYS A 564 7.04 3.65 -12.34
C LYS A 564 6.39 5.02 -12.33
N ARG A 565 7.04 6.01 -11.74
CA ARG A 565 6.49 7.36 -11.58
C ARG A 565 7.45 8.41 -12.10
N ILE A 566 6.88 9.52 -12.52
CA ILE A 566 7.62 10.72 -12.95
C ILE A 566 7.10 11.89 -12.13
N ALA A 567 7.99 12.73 -11.63
CA ALA A 567 7.66 14.04 -11.11
C ALA A 567 8.13 15.10 -12.09
N THR A 568 7.30 16.10 -12.38
CA THR A 568 7.63 17.26 -13.22
C THR A 568 7.38 18.54 -12.44
N ALA A 569 8.36 19.43 -12.38
CA ALA A 569 8.22 20.77 -11.85
C ALA A 569 8.03 21.76 -12.99
N SER A 570 6.96 22.55 -12.90
CA SER A 570 6.61 23.58 -13.86
C SER A 570 6.89 24.96 -13.26
N THR A 571 7.20 25.94 -14.13
CA THR A 571 7.38 27.34 -13.72
C THR A 571 6.11 27.98 -13.18
N ASP A 572 4.94 27.37 -13.37
CA ASP A 572 3.66 27.78 -12.77
C ASP A 572 3.56 27.54 -11.25
N GLY A 573 4.61 27.02 -10.62
CA GLY A 573 4.59 26.73 -9.18
C GLY A 573 3.96 25.38 -8.84
N THR A 574 3.72 24.52 -9.83
CA THR A 574 3.14 23.19 -9.64
C THR A 574 4.15 22.08 -9.89
N ILE A 575 4.15 21.10 -8.98
CA ILE A 575 4.86 19.83 -9.13
C ILE A 575 3.79 18.77 -9.41
N ARG A 576 3.86 18.11 -10.56
CA ARG A 576 2.90 17.08 -10.96
C ARG A 576 3.54 15.70 -10.94
N PHE A 577 2.76 14.71 -10.56
CA PHE A 577 3.16 13.31 -10.58
C PHE A 577 2.43 12.57 -11.70
N TRP A 578 3.13 11.64 -12.33
CA TRP A 578 2.62 10.88 -13.45
C TRP A 578 2.99 9.42 -13.29
N GLU A 579 2.14 8.54 -13.82
CA GLU A 579 2.51 7.15 -14.04
C GLU A 579 3.30 7.04 -15.36
N ALA A 580 4.49 6.43 -15.32
CA ALA A 580 5.48 6.52 -16.38
C ALA A 580 5.08 5.84 -17.71
N LEU A 581 4.24 4.79 -17.65
CA LEU A 581 3.88 4.02 -18.84
C LEU A 581 2.55 4.46 -19.46
N SER A 582 1.58 4.85 -18.62
CA SER A 582 0.27 5.32 -19.07
C SER A 582 0.30 6.82 -19.41
N GLY A 583 1.15 7.60 -18.74
CA GLY A 583 1.13 9.05 -18.78
C GLY A 583 -0.04 9.67 -17.99
N GLU A 584 -0.73 8.88 -17.18
CA GLU A 584 -1.83 9.36 -16.34
C GLU A 584 -1.33 10.25 -15.22
N SER A 585 -2.08 11.32 -14.94
CA SER A 585 -1.81 12.24 -13.84
C SER A 585 -2.15 11.58 -12.50
N LEU A 586 -1.13 11.41 -11.66
CA LEU A 586 -1.26 10.96 -10.27
C LEU A 586 -1.50 12.15 -9.32
N GLY A 587 -1.85 13.32 -9.84
CA GLY A 587 -2.12 14.52 -9.05
C GLY A 587 -0.96 15.51 -9.01
N SER A 588 -1.18 16.60 -8.26
CA SER A 588 -0.28 17.74 -8.23
C SER A 588 -0.12 18.32 -6.83
N LEU A 589 1.03 18.97 -6.62
CA LEU A 589 1.37 19.83 -5.50
C LEU A 589 1.48 21.25 -6.05
N ARG A 590 0.96 22.24 -5.32
CA ARG A 590 0.97 23.65 -5.73
C ARG A 590 1.65 24.51 -4.66
N GLY A 591 2.16 25.68 -5.08
CA GLY A 591 2.71 26.69 -4.17
C GLY A 591 4.24 26.72 -4.09
N HIS A 592 4.95 25.99 -4.96
CA HIS A 592 6.41 25.97 -4.99
C HIS A 592 6.94 25.76 -6.41
N ALA A 593 7.53 26.81 -6.98
CA ALA A 593 8.13 26.80 -8.33
C ALA A 593 9.51 26.16 -8.30
N ALA A 594 9.53 24.83 -8.12
CA ALA A 594 10.77 24.07 -8.01
C ALA A 594 11.63 24.17 -9.27
N ARG A 595 12.89 24.59 -9.10
CA ARG A 595 13.92 24.59 -10.15
C ARG A 595 14.61 23.24 -10.28
N SER A 596 14.62 22.43 -9.23
CA SER A 596 15.21 21.08 -9.23
C SER A 596 14.37 20.11 -8.40
N LEU A 597 14.28 18.87 -8.87
CA LEU A 597 13.55 17.78 -8.22
C LEU A 597 14.45 16.56 -8.07
N SER A 598 14.38 15.88 -6.92
CA SER A 598 15.08 14.61 -6.71
C SER A 598 14.25 13.65 -5.87
N PHE A 599 14.04 12.43 -6.36
CA PHE A 599 13.42 11.37 -5.57
C PHE A 599 14.45 10.75 -4.63
N ALA A 600 14.03 10.47 -3.40
CA ALA A 600 14.77 9.57 -2.53
C ALA A 600 14.77 8.14 -3.13
N PRO A 601 15.81 7.32 -2.86
CA PRO A 601 15.94 5.97 -3.42
C PRO A 601 14.79 5.03 -3.07
N ASP A 602 14.11 5.27 -1.94
CA ASP A 602 12.94 4.50 -1.52
C ASP A 602 11.65 4.89 -2.28
N GLY A 603 11.70 5.97 -3.08
CA GLY A 603 10.58 6.53 -3.81
C GLY A 603 9.48 7.13 -2.93
N ARG A 604 9.69 7.24 -1.61
CA ARG A 604 8.68 7.76 -0.66
C ARG A 604 8.83 9.24 -0.40
N VAL A 605 10.01 9.80 -0.62
CA VAL A 605 10.26 11.22 -0.43
C VAL A 605 10.65 11.84 -1.77
N LEU A 606 10.09 13.01 -2.08
CA LEU A 606 10.55 13.88 -3.15
C LEU A 606 11.12 15.14 -2.54
N ALA A 607 12.36 15.50 -2.87
CA ALA A 607 12.90 16.82 -2.57
C ALA A 607 12.63 17.76 -3.74
N SER A 608 12.26 18.99 -3.43
CA SER A 608 12.13 20.08 -4.39
C SER A 608 12.85 21.32 -3.89
N ALA A 609 13.59 21.98 -4.77
CA ALA A 609 14.34 23.17 -4.44
C ALA A 609 13.87 24.37 -5.28
N ALA A 610 13.55 25.49 -4.62
CA ALA A 610 13.30 26.79 -5.25
C ALA A 610 13.74 27.92 -4.32
N ASP A 611 14.44 28.92 -4.87
CA ASP A 611 14.63 30.26 -4.30
C ASP A 611 14.95 30.30 -2.79
N GLY A 612 15.93 29.46 -2.40
CA GLY A 612 16.43 29.38 -1.03
C GLY A 612 15.57 28.51 -0.09
N GLN A 613 14.59 27.79 -0.62
CA GLN A 613 13.81 26.81 0.12
C GLN A 613 13.98 25.43 -0.51
N LEU A 614 14.31 24.47 0.34
CA LEU A 614 14.24 23.05 0.05
C LEU A 614 13.01 22.48 0.76
N ARG A 615 12.08 21.90 0.00
CA ARG A 615 10.89 21.22 0.52
C ARG A 615 11.00 19.72 0.34
N LEU A 616 10.66 18.97 1.38
CA LEU A 616 10.57 17.50 1.34
C LEU A 616 9.10 17.08 1.35
N TRP A 617 8.70 16.33 0.34
CA TRP A 617 7.33 15.89 0.13
C TRP A 617 7.18 14.40 0.39
N ASP A 618 6.06 14.00 0.98
CA ASP A 618 5.69 12.59 1.02
C ASP A 618 5.09 12.15 -0.33
N ALA A 619 5.85 11.36 -1.07
CA ALA A 619 5.45 10.74 -2.33
C ALA A 619 4.79 9.36 -2.13
N SER A 620 4.58 8.86 -0.91
CA SER A 620 4.06 7.49 -0.63
C SER A 620 2.54 7.29 -0.83
N SER A 621 1.88 8.19 -1.56
CA SER A 621 0.44 8.09 -1.85
C SER A 621 0.20 7.53 -3.24
N GLU A 622 -0.43 6.34 -3.32
CA GLU A 622 -1.23 5.95 -4.47
C GLU A 622 -2.32 7.00 -4.66
N ALA A 623 -2.10 7.92 -5.58
CA ALA A 623 -3.17 8.70 -6.16
C ALA A 623 -3.95 7.82 -7.14
N ARG A 624 -4.76 6.91 -6.58
CA ARG A 624 -5.91 6.39 -7.31
C ARG A 624 -7.13 7.17 -6.88
N SER A 625 -7.33 8.34 -7.50
CA SER A 625 -8.64 8.85 -7.93
C SER A 625 -8.57 10.35 -8.25
N SER A 626 -8.40 10.67 -9.52
CA SER A 626 -9.14 11.75 -10.19
C SER A 626 -8.95 11.57 -11.69
N GLU A 627 -10.03 11.63 -12.47
CA GLU A 627 -10.10 11.45 -13.93
C GLU A 627 -10.27 10.02 -14.46
N ALA A 628 -11.37 9.36 -14.06
CA ALA A 628 -12.03 8.40 -14.94
C ALA A 628 -13.46 8.90 -15.22
N GLY A 629 -13.59 9.62 -16.35
CA GLY A 629 -14.85 10.13 -16.86
C GLY A 629 -14.63 10.73 -18.25
N ALA A 630 -14.59 9.88 -19.27
CA ALA A 630 -14.55 10.32 -20.66
C ALA A 630 -15.90 10.93 -21.06
N GLY A 631 -15.90 12.19 -21.54
CA GLY A 631 -17.01 12.73 -22.31
C GLY A 631 -17.24 14.25 -22.20
N LYS A 632 -16.74 14.98 -23.21
CA LYS A 632 -17.03 16.38 -23.62
C LYS A 632 -16.40 17.55 -22.82
N PRO A 633 -16.03 18.65 -23.53
CA PRO A 633 -15.56 19.87 -22.90
C PRO A 633 -16.77 20.62 -22.34
N VAL A 634 -16.72 20.92 -21.04
CA VAL A 634 -17.67 21.80 -20.37
C VAL A 634 -16.85 22.83 -19.59
N ASP A 635 -17.36 24.05 -19.61
CA ASP A 635 -16.67 25.32 -19.43
C ASP A 635 -15.85 25.46 -18.13
N ALA A 636 -14.84 26.32 -18.25
CA ALA A 636 -13.88 26.64 -17.22
C ALA A 636 -14.53 27.53 -16.15
N GLU A 637 -14.91 26.95 -15.00
CA GLU A 637 -14.90 27.68 -13.72
C GLU A 637 -14.98 26.79 -12.45
N ASP A 638 -15.27 25.49 -12.52
CA ASP A 638 -15.44 24.63 -11.31
C ASP A 638 -14.42 23.47 -11.18
N ARG A 639 -13.10 23.75 -11.21
CA ARG A 639 -12.03 22.72 -11.07
C ARG A 639 -11.25 22.78 -9.76
N ALA A 640 -11.92 22.91 -8.62
CA ALA A 640 -11.28 22.97 -7.29
C ALA A 640 -11.46 21.73 -6.39
N THR A 641 -12.30 20.74 -6.73
CA THR A 641 -12.75 19.75 -5.74
C THR A 641 -12.66 18.30 -6.20
N GLY A 642 -11.48 17.69 -6.09
CA GLY A 642 -11.24 16.32 -6.55
C GLY A 642 -11.10 15.26 -5.46
N LEU A 643 -12.02 15.19 -4.49
CA LEU A 643 -12.27 14.05 -3.59
C LEU A 643 -13.72 14.20 -3.09
N SER A 644 -14.54 13.14 -3.13
CA SER A 644 -15.87 13.14 -2.48
C SER A 644 -15.71 13.16 -0.95
N GLY A 645 -16.69 13.70 -0.22
CA GLY A 645 -16.62 13.84 1.24
C GLY A 645 -16.23 12.55 1.98
N GLU A 646 -16.76 11.40 1.56
CA GLU A 646 -16.41 10.08 2.12
C GLU A 646 -14.95 9.67 1.82
N HIS A 647 -14.46 9.94 0.61
CA HIS A 647 -13.07 9.64 0.25
C HIS A 647 -12.08 10.57 0.95
N LEU A 648 -12.46 11.83 1.19
CA LEU A 648 -11.67 12.78 1.97
C LEU A 648 -11.52 12.32 3.43
N LEU A 649 -12.60 11.81 4.04
CA LEU A 649 -12.58 11.23 5.38
C LEU A 649 -11.67 9.99 5.48
N ALA A 650 -11.80 9.06 4.52
CA ALA A 650 -10.97 7.86 4.48
C ALA A 650 -9.48 8.19 4.27
N TYR A 651 -9.19 9.12 3.36
CA TYR A 651 -7.85 9.61 3.10
C TYR A 651 -7.27 10.35 4.31
N GLY A 652 -8.03 11.27 4.91
CA GLY A 652 -7.62 12.03 6.09
C GLY A 652 -7.29 11.12 7.28
N ARG A 653 -8.16 10.13 7.58
CA ARG A 653 -7.90 9.12 8.63
C ARG A 653 -6.62 8.33 8.36
N SER A 654 -6.38 7.92 7.11
CA SER A 654 -5.16 7.20 6.71
C SER A 654 -3.90 8.06 6.82
N ALA A 655 -3.98 9.32 6.37
CA ALA A 655 -2.86 10.27 6.43
C ALA A 655 -2.46 10.58 7.87
N VAL A 656 -3.43 10.91 8.73
CA VAL A 656 -3.21 11.15 10.16
C VAL A 656 -2.65 9.91 10.86
N ALA A 657 -3.20 8.72 10.58
CA ALA A 657 -2.72 7.46 11.17
C ALA A 657 -1.23 7.15 10.87
N ARG A 658 -0.69 7.65 9.75
CA ARG A 658 0.72 7.49 9.39
C ARG A 658 1.64 8.42 10.18
N CYS A 659 1.15 9.59 10.57
CA CYS A 659 1.89 10.59 11.33
C CYS A 659 1.88 10.34 12.86
N LEU A 660 0.93 9.53 13.34
CA LEU A 660 0.83 9.18 14.77
C LEU A 660 1.86 8.11 15.17
N THR A 661 2.46 8.28 16.35
CA THR A 661 3.36 7.28 16.94
C THR A 661 2.61 5.98 17.25
N VAL A 662 3.34 4.87 17.43
CA VAL A 662 2.73 3.56 17.76
C VAL A 662 1.91 3.63 19.06
N GLU A 663 2.36 4.45 20.01
CA GLU A 663 1.71 4.66 21.30
C GLU A 663 0.45 5.54 21.18
N GLN A 664 0.49 6.56 20.32
CA GLN A 664 -0.69 7.35 19.97
C GLN A 664 -1.73 6.52 19.19
N ARG A 665 -1.29 5.62 18.29
CA ARG A 665 -2.17 4.67 17.57
C ARG A 665 -2.83 3.65 18.50
N LYS A 666 -2.12 3.18 19.53
CA LYS A 666 -2.70 2.31 20.57
C LYS A 666 -3.76 3.03 21.38
N LYS A 667 -3.53 4.29 21.78
CA LYS A 667 -4.52 5.09 22.52
C LYS A 667 -5.78 5.38 21.69
N LEU A 668 -5.63 5.72 20.41
CA LEU A 668 -6.78 5.96 19.50
C LEU A 668 -7.64 4.71 19.21
N MET A 669 -7.13 3.50 19.44
CA MET A 669 -7.90 2.26 19.25
C MET A 669 -8.45 1.67 20.57
N VAL A 670 -8.07 2.22 21.73
CA VAL A 670 -8.38 1.61 23.04
C VAL A 670 -9.31 2.48 23.89
N ASP A 671 -9.33 3.80 23.75
CA ASP A 671 -10.17 4.68 24.60
C ASP A 671 -11.21 5.50 23.80
N PRO A 672 -12.49 5.53 24.25
CA PRO A 672 -13.47 6.53 23.83
C PRO A 672 -13.31 7.89 24.54
N GLU A 673 -12.31 8.05 25.42
CA GLU A 673 -11.94 9.34 25.99
C GLU A 673 -10.73 9.94 25.25
N PRO A 674 -10.72 11.25 24.98
CA PRO A 674 -9.64 11.87 24.21
C PRO A 674 -8.29 11.77 24.96
N PRO A 675 -7.17 11.55 24.23
CA PRO A 675 -5.85 11.38 24.83
C PRO A 675 -5.44 12.60 25.67
N GLY A 676 -4.73 12.34 26.79
CA GLY A 676 -4.43 13.28 27.89
C GLY A 676 -3.62 14.56 27.60
N TRP A 677 -3.42 14.96 26.34
CA TRP A 677 -3.08 16.35 26.00
C TRP A 677 -4.33 17.23 25.78
N CYS A 678 -5.53 16.63 25.79
CA CYS A 678 -6.82 17.31 25.93
C CYS A 678 -7.16 17.73 27.38
N VAL A 679 -6.26 17.55 28.35
CA VAL A 679 -6.49 18.02 29.72
C VAL A 679 -6.00 19.46 29.87
N GLU A 680 -6.82 20.39 29.38
CA GLU A 680 -7.08 21.65 30.11
C GLU A 680 -8.43 22.31 29.75
N LEU A 681 -9.42 21.55 29.27
CA LEU A 681 -10.82 22.03 29.21
C LEU A 681 -11.54 21.97 30.58
N ALA A 682 -10.89 21.44 31.62
CA ALA A 682 -11.38 21.47 33.01
C ALA A 682 -11.18 22.83 33.71
N LYS A 683 -10.66 23.85 33.01
CA LYS A 683 -10.48 25.22 33.53
C LYS A 683 -11.19 26.29 32.70
N TRP A 684 -12.38 26.00 32.15
CA TRP A 684 -13.28 27.05 31.64
C TRP A 684 -14.35 27.41 32.70
N PRO A 685 -14.71 28.72 32.92
CA PRO A 685 -15.44 29.18 34.11
C PRO A 685 -16.92 28.78 34.27
N PHE A 686 -17.40 27.72 33.63
CA PHE A 686 -18.78 27.24 33.78
C PHE A 686 -18.91 25.82 34.35
N ALA A 687 -17.80 25.16 34.70
CA ALA A 687 -17.81 23.82 35.32
C ALA A 687 -18.34 23.78 36.78
N GLY A 688 -18.82 24.90 37.33
CA GLY A 688 -19.39 25.00 38.68
C GLY A 688 -20.92 24.98 38.77
N ALA A 689 -21.66 25.00 37.67
CA ALA A 689 -23.12 25.04 37.73
C ALA A 689 -23.71 23.61 37.76
N ARG A 690 -23.88 23.06 38.98
CA ARG A 690 -24.81 21.95 39.22
C ARG A 690 -26.20 22.33 38.72
N TRP A 691 -26.60 21.83 37.54
CA TRP A 691 -28.02 21.77 37.19
C TRP A 691 -28.63 20.57 37.92
N LYS A 692 -29.07 20.81 39.17
CA LYS A 692 -30.06 19.96 39.84
C LYS A 692 -31.43 20.31 39.26
N GLY A 693 -31.99 19.38 38.49
CA GLY A 693 -33.32 19.52 37.89
C GLY A 693 -33.95 18.20 37.49
N GLY A 694 -33.76 17.14 38.29
CA GLY A 694 -34.63 15.97 38.27
C GLY A 694 -35.77 16.21 39.25
N LEU A 695 -37.01 16.07 38.78
CA LEU A 695 -38.20 15.99 39.63
C LEU A 695 -38.06 14.81 40.61
N ALA A 696 -38.03 15.11 41.91
CA ALA A 696 -38.66 14.30 42.95
C ALA A 696 -38.85 15.12 44.23
N GLU A 697 -40.13 15.31 44.56
CA GLU A 697 -40.70 15.44 45.91
C GLU A 697 -40.36 16.64 46.82
N LYS A 698 -41.41 17.42 47.11
CA LYS A 698 -41.51 18.29 48.31
C LYS A 698 -41.42 17.44 49.58
N PRO A 699 -40.88 18.01 50.67
CA PRO A 699 -41.81 18.46 51.71
C PRO A 699 -41.51 19.87 52.25
N ALA A 700 -42.46 20.35 53.05
CA ALA A 700 -42.67 21.71 53.51
C ALA A 700 -41.55 22.32 54.37
N GLY A 701 -41.51 23.67 54.38
CA GLY A 701 -41.11 24.43 55.57
C GLY A 701 -40.16 25.61 55.33
N ARG A 702 -40.67 26.81 55.63
CA ARG A 702 -39.96 28.04 56.05
C ARG A 702 -39.32 28.94 54.97
N THR A 703 -40.12 29.94 54.58
CA THR A 703 -39.81 31.38 54.54
C THR A 703 -38.40 31.84 54.92
N THR A 704 -37.75 32.62 54.04
CA THR A 704 -37.13 33.95 54.29
C THR A 704 -36.40 34.43 53.02
N THR A 705 -37.00 35.36 52.27
CA THR A 705 -36.59 36.79 52.09
C THR A 705 -35.40 37.05 51.14
N LEU A 706 -35.71 37.76 50.04
CA LEU A 706 -34.85 38.56 49.16
C LEU A 706 -33.96 39.57 49.95
N PRO A 707 -32.81 40.03 49.40
CA PRO A 707 -32.77 41.22 48.49
C PRO A 707 -31.81 41.06 47.29
N THR A 708 -32.19 41.39 46.04
CA THR A 708 -32.03 42.70 45.35
C THR A 708 -30.65 43.35 45.54
N THR A 709 -29.75 43.43 44.55
CA THR A 709 -29.60 44.44 43.47
C THR A 709 -28.14 44.28 42.99
N ARG A 710 -27.69 44.52 41.77
CA ARG A 710 -28.04 45.51 40.75
C ARG A 710 -27.54 45.02 39.39
#